data_AF-A0A935DX02-F1
#
_entry.id   AF-A0A935DX02-F1
#
_cell.length_a   1.000
_cell.length_b   1.000
_cell.length_c   1.000
_cell.angle_alpha   90.00
_cell.angle_beta   90.00
_cell.angle_gamma   90.00
#
_symmetry.space_group_name_H-M   'P 1'
#
loop_
_entity.id
_entity.type
_entity.pdbx_description
1 polymer ?
#
loop_
_entity_poly.entity_id
_entity_poly.type
_entity_poly.pdbx_seq_one_letter_code
_entity_poly.pdbx_strand_id
1 'polypeptide(L)'
;MSADSPSVKKASELTAASLRTVVKNISVQQLSRLTLPEIESVVQLVSKIIPAGNVPGMILSGLARLPGRRIPAQKLQQDVTALFSGVEQILDQAVYAAFFAGPAAVLWGYQNLLKLAGKDPESAFPDGMWQFYAEYALREDTARHTNETHGFDTSLKDHNIPLDKVDRLTAWFMAAVACLKQYPALLENEWRERATVSLFEKTMREAGQETEKAKRILREWEMKRPYRRNEEGALYDYPDYRRMKFDEFLRAKTQTTREDVLKNWKEAILFAAGQELAAYQKQMSILATLDPGLYGEIREPYTLADARIGIIHKGSYYLLPVCDESGSPLDVNTARSQIASLLSSPVATPSQIASLARIKRSSLAELRSKLSPELVSDLDNLKFAPILLSTDLRERSLPLSELRQTERGVGSHAMTIFDTGETFVFDQSHIFFDGAWGTALAEIMTNEALSWAHYLSLLPKPTPASFRLYTSLTLQLSPADLSLVEQAPHIIPEVGAESDRVDIKACLALRNGFKQRSEGKIDLTVNDLLVLYRAIHAATYVPSKRLSEEIQKLSASDPALSASLRQIVEEGSRTNPSILIPMDATLKTPRDRVYPMSIEVPLAELNLLAMHEQTLRMLGAYESASGNDRAVLFDNFNSLQRVYLAVLQGLGTYFSRAKEVAAQGESASAGAIKLLAHLPLPIQRLLDKIPERFEVLNNIIKGREVISNVGAVVSSSTLTRFMTAKDDNNQKQLAWGIITDAKNVLRIHLRDFRPHVETLYGSGRKDLALLIAQDYLDAYAEGFNRYIRDLSRITSTSRKTMPKPQPTQRKGKPTS
;
A
#
# COMPACT_ATOMS: atom_id res chain seq x y z
N MET A 1 44.24 4.81 1.36
CA MET A 1 45.00 5.37 0.21
C MET A 1 45.17 6.86 0.44
N SER A 2 46.33 7.43 0.07
CA SER A 2 46.78 8.80 0.42
C SER A 2 45.99 9.92 -0.28
N ALA A 3 45.90 11.08 0.37
CA ALA A 3 45.00 12.19 0.06
C ALA A 3 45.45 13.14 -1.08
N ASP A 4 46.45 12.78 -1.88
CA ASP A 4 47.12 13.72 -2.82
C ASP A 4 47.01 13.32 -4.31
N SER A 5 45.86 12.77 -4.74
CA SER A 5 45.64 12.55 -6.18
C SER A 5 45.14 13.85 -6.86
N PRO A 6 45.66 14.22 -8.06
CA PRO A 6 45.23 15.42 -8.80
C PRO A 6 43.72 15.47 -9.09
N SER A 7 43.06 14.31 -9.15
CA SER A 7 41.61 14.17 -9.35
C SER A 7 40.79 14.65 -8.15
N VAL A 8 41.28 14.42 -6.93
CA VAL A 8 40.60 14.80 -5.66
C VAL A 8 40.60 16.32 -5.48
N LYS A 9 41.71 16.99 -5.82
CA LYS A 9 41.84 18.44 -5.70
C LYS A 9 40.92 19.18 -6.68
N LYS A 10 40.85 18.71 -7.94
CA LYS A 10 39.95 19.25 -8.97
C LYS A 10 38.48 19.04 -8.63
N ALA A 11 38.14 17.89 -8.04
CA ALA A 11 36.80 17.57 -7.58
C ALA A 11 36.35 18.44 -6.39
N SER A 12 37.25 18.71 -5.43
CA SER A 12 37.01 19.64 -4.32
C SER A 12 36.81 21.09 -4.78
N GLU A 13 37.56 21.55 -5.77
CA GLU A 13 37.43 22.90 -6.37
C GLU A 13 36.09 23.08 -7.08
N LEU A 14 35.62 22.07 -7.83
CA LEU A 14 34.32 22.07 -8.51
C LEU A 14 33.14 22.03 -7.51
N THR A 15 33.25 21.24 -6.44
CA THR A 15 32.28 21.21 -5.34
C THR A 15 32.17 22.57 -4.66
N ALA A 16 33.31 23.22 -4.37
CA ALA A 16 33.34 24.55 -3.77
C ALA A 16 32.73 25.62 -4.69
N ALA A 17 32.99 25.55 -6.00
CA ALA A 17 32.42 26.47 -6.98
C ALA A 17 30.88 26.32 -7.07
N SER A 18 30.38 25.09 -7.13
CA SER A 18 28.94 24.79 -7.21
C SER A 18 28.18 25.23 -5.94
N LEU A 19 28.75 24.94 -4.76
CA LEU A 19 28.17 25.38 -3.47
C LEU A 19 28.12 26.90 -3.36
N ARG A 20 29.16 27.62 -3.84
CA ARG A 20 29.15 29.09 -3.88
C ARG A 20 28.08 29.67 -4.80
N THR A 21 27.82 29.03 -5.94
CA THR A 21 26.76 29.46 -6.88
C THR A 21 25.37 29.30 -6.26
N VAL A 22 25.13 28.18 -5.55
CA VAL A 22 23.85 27.94 -4.85
C VAL A 22 23.64 28.92 -3.68
N VAL A 23 24.70 29.20 -2.91
CA VAL A 23 24.67 30.19 -1.81
C VAL A 23 24.45 31.62 -2.32
N LYS A 24 24.93 31.97 -3.51
CA LYS A 24 24.73 33.30 -4.12
C LYS A 24 23.35 33.48 -4.75
N ASN A 25 22.72 32.41 -5.25
CA ASN A 25 21.42 32.47 -5.93
C ASN A 25 20.22 32.36 -4.98
N ILE A 26 20.43 31.87 -3.76
CA ILE A 26 19.41 31.87 -2.69
C ILE A 26 19.72 33.06 -1.79
N SER A 27 18.74 33.88 -1.42
CA SER A 27 18.90 34.93 -0.41
C SER A 27 19.10 34.31 0.98
N VAL A 28 20.27 33.71 1.22
CA VAL A 28 20.63 32.99 2.46
C VAL A 28 20.54 33.88 3.70
N GLN A 29 20.63 35.21 3.54
CA GLN A 29 20.44 36.20 4.60
C GLN A 29 19.02 36.18 5.22
N GLN A 30 18.02 35.60 4.57
CA GLN A 30 16.66 35.46 5.11
C GLN A 30 16.41 34.11 5.81
N LEU A 31 17.30 33.13 5.64
CA LEU A 31 17.06 31.73 6.04
C LEU A 31 18.00 31.21 7.15
N SER A 32 18.93 32.04 7.63
CA SER A 32 19.96 31.67 8.59
C SER A 32 20.50 32.91 9.34
N ARG A 33 20.89 32.76 10.61
CA ARG A 33 21.56 33.81 11.41
C ARG A 33 23.09 33.85 11.23
N LEU A 34 23.65 33.04 10.32
CA LEU A 34 25.09 32.91 10.12
C LEU A 34 25.66 34.05 9.26
N THR A 35 26.87 34.50 9.58
CA THR A 35 27.58 35.56 8.85
C THR A 35 28.24 35.03 7.58
N LEU A 36 28.49 35.90 6.59
CA LEU A 36 29.12 35.52 5.30
C LEU A 36 30.45 34.74 5.47
N PRO A 37 31.35 35.13 6.40
CA PRO A 37 32.60 34.40 6.64
C PRO A 37 32.40 32.99 7.22
N GLU A 38 31.35 32.78 8.03
CA GLU A 38 31.00 31.45 8.58
C GLU A 38 30.42 30.54 7.49
N ILE A 39 29.67 31.10 6.55
CA ILE A 39 29.16 30.36 5.38
C ILE A 39 30.34 29.94 4.47
N GLU A 40 31.33 30.81 4.26
CA GLU A 40 32.51 30.47 3.46
C GLU A 40 33.41 29.42 4.12
N SER A 41 33.55 29.45 5.46
CA SER A 41 34.34 28.47 6.19
C SER A 41 33.71 27.07 6.15
N VAL A 42 32.37 26.99 6.23
CA VAL A 42 31.62 25.74 6.05
C VAL A 42 31.75 25.21 4.63
N VAL A 43 31.63 26.07 3.60
CA VAL A 43 31.82 25.66 2.19
C VAL A 43 33.24 25.13 1.94
N GLN A 44 34.27 25.75 2.54
CA GLN A 44 35.65 25.25 2.47
C GLN A 44 35.87 23.95 3.25
N LEU A 45 35.22 23.77 4.40
CA LEU A 45 35.31 22.56 5.20
C LEU A 45 34.63 21.38 4.48
N VAL A 46 33.45 21.61 3.91
CA VAL A 46 32.66 20.60 3.17
C VAL A 46 33.35 20.18 1.88
N SER A 47 33.94 21.11 1.13
CA SER A 47 34.71 20.81 -0.09
C SER A 47 35.99 20.01 0.16
N LYS A 48 36.57 20.10 1.37
CA LYS A 48 37.73 19.29 1.79
C LYS A 48 37.36 17.89 2.26
N ILE A 49 36.13 17.68 2.76
CA ILE A 49 35.65 16.39 3.27
C ILE A 49 35.04 15.54 2.14
N ILE A 50 34.52 16.16 1.07
CA ILE A 50 33.82 15.48 -0.03
C ILE A 50 34.35 15.95 -1.39
N PRO A 51 35.38 15.30 -1.96
CA PRO A 51 35.67 15.42 -3.39
C PRO A 51 34.52 14.76 -4.17
N ALA A 52 33.99 15.47 -5.18
CA ALA A 52 32.92 14.99 -6.05
C ALA A 52 33.18 13.54 -6.51
N GLY A 53 32.39 12.59 -6.01
CA GLY A 53 32.55 11.17 -6.30
C GLY A 53 31.95 10.21 -5.26
N ASN A 54 31.81 10.61 -3.98
CA ASN A 54 31.50 9.64 -2.91
C ASN A 54 30.11 9.77 -2.26
N VAL A 55 29.09 10.15 -3.03
CA VAL A 55 27.69 10.25 -2.55
C VAL A 55 27.07 8.89 -2.18
N PRO A 56 27.28 7.80 -2.94
CA PRO A 56 26.78 6.49 -2.53
C PRO A 56 27.52 5.94 -1.29
N GLY A 57 28.81 6.25 -1.13
CA GLY A 57 29.56 5.97 0.09
C GLY A 57 29.05 6.75 1.31
N MET A 58 28.41 7.90 1.11
CA MET A 58 27.73 8.65 2.18
C MET A 58 26.35 8.12 2.52
N ILE A 59 25.56 7.65 1.54
CA ILE A 59 24.31 6.92 1.80
C ILE A 59 24.63 5.68 2.64
N LEU A 60 25.68 4.94 2.28
CA LEU A 60 26.14 3.76 3.02
C LEU A 60 26.83 4.09 4.35
N SER A 61 27.54 5.23 4.48
CA SER A 61 28.10 5.68 5.76
C SER A 61 27.00 6.15 6.73
N GLY A 62 25.93 6.75 6.22
CA GLY A 62 24.71 7.03 6.98
C GLY A 62 24.01 5.76 7.45
N LEU A 63 23.92 4.75 6.58
CA LEU A 63 23.41 3.41 6.93
C LEU A 63 24.33 2.65 7.90
N ALA A 64 25.65 2.87 7.86
CA ALA A 64 26.61 2.25 8.78
C ALA A 64 26.67 2.91 10.16
N ARG A 65 26.07 4.10 10.33
CA ARG A 65 25.97 4.85 11.60
C ARG A 65 24.66 4.60 12.35
N LEU A 66 23.81 3.71 11.85
CA LEU A 66 22.64 3.22 12.56
C LEU A 66 23.06 2.56 13.88
N PRO A 67 22.39 2.83 15.01
CA PRO A 67 22.88 2.39 16.31
C PRO A 67 22.78 0.86 16.40
N GLY A 68 23.93 0.16 16.44
CA GLY A 68 23.96 -1.23 16.89
C GLY A 68 24.93 -2.22 16.24
N ARG A 69 25.67 -1.92 15.16
CA ARG A 69 26.72 -2.84 14.66
C ARG A 69 27.76 -2.15 13.76
N ARG A 70 29.05 -2.31 14.10
CA ARG A 70 30.19 -1.90 13.28
C ARG A 70 30.43 -2.94 12.18
N ILE A 71 30.19 -2.59 10.92
CA ILE A 71 30.58 -3.42 9.77
C ILE A 71 32.09 -3.23 9.51
N PRO A 72 32.89 -4.29 9.28
CA PRO A 72 34.30 -4.18 8.94
C PRO A 72 34.49 -3.42 7.61
N ALA A 73 35.33 -2.39 7.62
CA ALA A 73 35.52 -1.46 6.49
C ALA A 73 35.84 -2.13 5.15
N GLN A 74 36.51 -3.30 5.17
CA GLN A 74 36.84 -4.08 3.97
C GLN A 74 35.62 -4.67 3.27
N LYS A 75 34.59 -5.10 4.01
CA LYS A 75 33.38 -5.70 3.42
C LYS A 75 32.45 -4.63 2.85
N LEU A 76 32.37 -3.48 3.53
CA LEU A 76 31.73 -2.28 3.01
C LEU A 76 32.38 -1.84 1.69
N GLN A 77 33.71 -1.91 1.57
CA GLN A 77 34.44 -1.56 0.35
C GLN A 77 34.14 -2.51 -0.82
N GLN A 78 33.98 -3.81 -0.57
CA GLN A 78 33.63 -4.79 -1.62
C GLN A 78 32.19 -4.59 -2.11
N ASP A 79 31.23 -4.39 -1.21
CA ASP A 79 29.82 -4.17 -1.56
C ASP A 79 29.63 -2.82 -2.29
N VAL A 80 30.41 -1.81 -1.90
CA VAL A 80 30.53 -0.53 -2.60
C VAL A 80 31.12 -0.74 -4.01
N THR A 81 32.22 -1.47 -4.16
CA THR A 81 32.87 -1.63 -5.47
C THR A 81 31.96 -2.34 -6.48
N ALA A 82 31.15 -3.31 -6.04
CA ALA A 82 30.19 -4.02 -6.90
C ALA A 82 28.97 -3.15 -7.32
N LEU A 83 28.49 -2.27 -6.43
CA LEU A 83 27.44 -1.29 -6.75
C LEU A 83 27.94 -0.20 -7.71
N PHE A 84 29.21 0.19 -7.58
CA PHE A 84 29.81 1.24 -8.41
C PHE A 84 30.18 0.75 -9.81
N SER A 85 30.58 -0.51 -9.98
CA SER A 85 30.86 -1.06 -11.32
C SER A 85 29.62 -1.07 -12.23
N GLY A 86 28.41 -1.16 -11.67
CA GLY A 86 27.16 -1.09 -12.44
C GLY A 86 26.72 0.33 -12.80
N VAL A 87 27.02 1.34 -11.96
CA VAL A 87 26.58 2.73 -12.17
C VAL A 87 27.56 3.52 -13.06
N GLU A 88 28.87 3.29 -12.91
CA GLU A 88 29.90 3.92 -13.77
C GLU A 88 29.87 3.41 -15.22
N GLN A 89 29.33 2.21 -15.48
CA GLN A 89 29.15 1.71 -16.85
C GLN A 89 27.95 2.32 -17.59
N ILE A 90 27.00 2.96 -16.87
CA ILE A 90 25.71 3.39 -17.44
C ILE A 90 25.63 4.91 -17.62
N LEU A 91 26.37 5.72 -16.86
CA LEU A 91 26.31 7.18 -16.92
C LEU A 91 27.70 7.80 -17.06
N ASP A 92 27.86 8.72 -18.01
CA ASP A 92 29.09 9.50 -18.19
C ASP A 92 29.41 10.31 -16.92
N GLN A 93 30.70 10.44 -16.56
CA GLN A 93 31.16 11.08 -15.32
C GLN A 93 30.65 12.51 -15.16
N ALA A 94 30.49 13.24 -16.27
CA ALA A 94 29.95 14.60 -16.28
C ALA A 94 28.46 14.64 -15.92
N VAL A 95 27.66 13.66 -16.37
CA VAL A 95 26.22 13.55 -16.08
C VAL A 95 26.02 13.15 -14.61
N TYR A 96 26.83 12.20 -14.13
CA TYR A 96 26.81 11.80 -12.72
C TYR A 96 27.17 12.96 -11.78
N ALA A 97 28.19 13.75 -12.10
CA ALA A 97 28.60 14.89 -11.30
C ALA A 97 27.55 16.02 -11.27
N ALA A 98 26.99 16.38 -12.44
CA ALA A 98 26.05 17.49 -12.56
C ALA A 98 24.65 17.19 -12.02
N PHE A 99 24.15 15.97 -12.19
CA PHE A 99 22.75 15.64 -11.90
C PHE A 99 22.54 14.81 -10.63
N PHE A 100 23.58 14.14 -10.12
CA PHE A 100 23.47 13.32 -8.92
C PHE A 100 24.39 13.81 -7.80
N ALA A 101 25.70 13.90 -8.04
CA ALA A 101 26.65 14.24 -6.98
C ALA A 101 26.50 15.69 -6.48
N GLY A 102 26.31 16.65 -7.39
CA GLY A 102 26.08 18.06 -7.08
C GLY A 102 24.83 18.29 -6.22
N PRO A 103 23.62 17.90 -6.68
CA PRO A 103 22.39 18.05 -5.90
C PRO A 103 22.43 17.31 -4.56
N ALA A 104 22.98 16.10 -4.49
CA ALA A 104 23.08 15.35 -3.24
C ALA A 104 24.06 15.99 -2.24
N ALA A 105 25.18 16.55 -2.70
CA ALA A 105 26.11 17.30 -1.85
C ALA A 105 25.48 18.61 -1.33
N VAL A 106 24.71 19.30 -2.17
CA VAL A 106 23.93 20.50 -1.77
C VAL A 106 22.89 20.15 -0.72
N LEU A 107 22.12 19.08 -0.95
CA LEU A 107 21.12 18.57 -0.01
C LEU A 107 21.74 18.19 1.33
N TRP A 108 22.84 17.45 1.31
CA TRP A 108 23.54 17.07 2.53
C TRP A 108 24.12 18.28 3.25
N GLY A 109 24.76 19.22 2.52
CA GLY A 109 25.25 20.47 3.09
C GLY A 109 24.13 21.25 3.76
N TYR A 110 22.97 21.36 3.13
CA TYR A 110 21.78 21.99 3.69
C TYR A 110 21.27 21.28 4.94
N GLN A 111 21.13 19.95 4.92
CA GLN A 111 20.69 19.17 6.08
C GLN A 111 21.67 19.27 7.27
N ASN A 112 22.98 19.36 7.02
CA ASN A 112 23.96 19.59 8.09
C ASN A 112 23.90 21.01 8.63
N LEU A 113 23.67 22.01 7.77
CA LEU A 113 23.43 23.39 8.21
C LEU A 113 22.17 23.48 9.08
N LEU A 114 21.09 22.76 8.72
CA LEU A 114 19.88 22.67 9.53
C LEU A 114 20.14 22.02 10.89
N LYS A 115 20.89 20.91 10.93
CA LYS A 115 21.30 20.26 12.19
C LYS A 115 22.17 21.17 13.06
N LEU A 116 23.12 21.87 12.46
CA LEU A 116 23.97 22.85 13.16
C LEU A 116 23.16 24.06 13.66
N ALA A 117 22.07 24.41 12.97
CA ALA A 117 21.09 25.41 13.41
C ALA A 117 20.07 24.86 14.43
N GLY A 118 20.26 23.63 14.92
CA GLY A 118 19.39 23.01 15.94
C GLY A 118 18.06 22.47 15.41
N LYS A 119 17.86 22.38 14.09
CA LYS A 119 16.66 21.75 13.51
C LYS A 119 16.86 20.25 13.34
N ASP A 120 16.05 19.47 14.06
CA ASP A 120 15.99 18.01 13.94
C ASP A 120 15.17 17.61 12.70
N PRO A 121 15.69 16.76 11.78
CA PRO A 121 14.91 16.23 10.66
C PRO A 121 13.56 15.60 11.07
N GLU A 122 13.48 14.95 12.22
CA GLU A 122 12.23 14.36 12.71
C GLU A 122 11.17 15.42 13.05
N SER A 123 11.58 16.64 13.39
CA SER A 123 10.66 17.76 13.62
C SER A 123 9.97 18.28 12.35
N ALA A 124 10.41 17.86 11.15
CA ALA A 124 9.71 18.16 9.90
C ALA A 124 8.44 17.33 9.70
N PHE A 125 8.27 16.26 10.49
CA PHE A 125 7.20 15.29 10.36
C PHE A 125 6.35 15.25 11.65
N PRO A 126 5.67 16.35 12.01
CA PRO A 126 4.88 16.42 13.24
C PRO A 126 3.79 15.31 13.29
N ASP A 127 3.22 15.00 12.13
CA ASP A 127 2.22 13.96 11.94
C ASP A 127 2.81 12.66 11.36
N GLY A 128 4.13 12.44 11.47
CA GLY A 128 4.82 11.26 10.95
C GLY A 128 5.16 11.31 9.46
N MET A 129 6.13 10.49 9.05
CA MET A 129 6.66 10.50 7.67
C MET A 129 5.62 10.06 6.63
N TRP A 130 4.75 9.13 6.98
CA TRP A 130 3.72 8.65 6.07
C TRP A 130 2.69 9.73 5.73
N GLN A 131 2.31 10.56 6.70
CA GLN A 131 1.37 11.66 6.43
C GLN A 131 1.95 12.63 5.40
N PHE A 132 3.23 12.98 5.55
CA PHE A 132 3.94 13.78 4.56
C PHE A 132 3.96 13.11 3.18
N TYR A 133 4.25 11.80 3.11
CA TYR A 133 4.24 11.07 1.84
C TYR A 133 2.84 11.02 1.21
N ALA A 134 1.80 10.85 2.01
CA ALA A 134 0.43 10.78 1.54
C ALA A 134 -0.05 12.11 0.95
N GLU A 135 0.19 13.21 1.67
CA GLU A 135 -0.15 14.57 1.25
C GLU A 135 0.66 15.04 0.05
N TYR A 136 1.79 14.38 -0.24
CA TYR A 136 2.71 14.79 -1.29
C TYR A 136 2.60 13.95 -2.58
N ALA A 137 2.51 12.62 -2.42
CA ALA A 137 2.71 11.65 -3.50
C ALA A 137 1.57 10.63 -3.65
N LEU A 138 0.51 10.72 -2.84
CA LEU A 138 -0.69 9.87 -2.93
C LEU A 138 -1.95 10.73 -2.98
N ARG A 139 -1.95 11.73 -3.87
CA ARG A 139 -3.05 12.70 -3.99
C ARG A 139 -4.01 12.36 -5.10
N GLU A 140 -3.51 11.78 -6.18
CA GLU A 140 -4.30 11.53 -7.39
C GLU A 140 -5.41 10.51 -7.12
N ASP A 141 -6.44 10.47 -7.97
CA ASP A 141 -7.51 9.47 -7.81
C ASP A 141 -6.98 8.02 -7.89
N THR A 142 -5.84 7.81 -8.56
CA THR A 142 -5.18 6.51 -8.57
C THR A 142 -4.68 6.09 -7.18
N ALA A 143 -4.48 7.05 -6.28
CA ALA A 143 -4.02 6.85 -4.92
C ALA A 143 -5.13 6.44 -3.94
N ARG A 144 -6.31 6.08 -4.43
CA ARG A 144 -7.39 5.50 -3.61
C ARG A 144 -7.29 3.98 -3.62
N HIS A 145 -7.64 3.37 -2.49
CA HIS A 145 -7.77 1.92 -2.35
C HIS A 145 -9.23 1.54 -2.18
N THR A 146 -9.58 0.29 -2.44
CA THR A 146 -10.98 -0.15 -2.44
C THR A 146 -11.15 -1.49 -1.72
N ASN A 147 -12.18 -1.58 -0.89
CA ASN A 147 -12.56 -2.77 -0.13
C ASN A 147 -13.99 -3.18 -0.48
N GLU A 148 -14.27 -4.49 -0.57
CA GLU A 148 -15.65 -5.00 -0.71
C GLU A 148 -16.05 -5.85 0.49
N THR A 149 -17.24 -5.58 1.04
CA THR A 149 -17.89 -6.42 2.05
C THR A 149 -19.21 -6.98 1.53
N HIS A 150 -19.53 -8.22 1.92
CA HIS A 150 -20.82 -8.86 1.58
C HIS A 150 -21.76 -8.99 2.78
N GLY A 151 -21.32 -8.55 3.96
CA GLY A 151 -21.95 -8.86 5.25
C GLY A 151 -23.37 -8.36 5.41
N PHE A 152 -23.65 -7.16 4.91
CA PHE A 152 -24.96 -6.51 4.99
C PHE A 152 -26.03 -7.36 4.31
N ASP A 153 -25.94 -7.53 2.99
CA ASP A 153 -26.93 -8.26 2.20
C ASP A 153 -27.00 -9.75 2.53
N THR A 154 -25.85 -10.38 2.80
CA THR A 154 -25.82 -11.80 3.18
C THR A 154 -26.59 -12.02 4.48
N SER A 155 -26.37 -11.18 5.49
CA SER A 155 -27.04 -11.33 6.78
C SER A 155 -28.53 -11.03 6.71
N LEU A 156 -28.96 -10.02 5.95
CA LEU A 156 -30.39 -9.74 5.72
C LEU A 156 -31.09 -10.93 5.06
N LYS A 157 -30.45 -11.54 4.05
CA LYS A 157 -30.97 -12.72 3.37
C LYS A 157 -31.02 -13.94 4.28
N ASP A 158 -29.94 -14.24 5.00
CA ASP A 158 -29.84 -15.41 5.88
C ASP A 158 -30.87 -15.37 7.02
N HIS A 159 -31.25 -14.17 7.47
CA HIS A 159 -32.24 -13.97 8.55
C HIS A 159 -33.64 -13.57 8.03
N ASN A 160 -33.85 -13.58 6.71
CA ASN A 160 -35.11 -13.16 6.07
C ASN A 160 -35.61 -11.78 6.55
N ILE A 161 -34.71 -10.81 6.69
CA ILE A 161 -35.05 -9.44 7.11
C ILE A 161 -35.42 -8.64 5.84
N PRO A 162 -36.70 -8.29 5.63
CA PRO A 162 -37.08 -7.44 4.52
C PRO A 162 -36.67 -5.99 4.81
N LEU A 163 -36.08 -5.32 3.82
CA LEU A 163 -35.69 -3.92 3.92
C LEU A 163 -36.04 -3.21 2.62
N ASP A 164 -36.82 -2.13 2.70
CA ASP A 164 -37.10 -1.31 1.53
C ASP A 164 -35.92 -0.38 1.20
N LYS A 165 -36.02 0.35 0.07
CA LYS A 165 -34.93 1.23 -0.39
C LYS A 165 -34.66 2.40 0.56
N VAL A 166 -35.70 2.92 1.22
CA VAL A 166 -35.56 4.03 2.18
C VAL A 166 -34.80 3.53 3.40
N ASP A 167 -35.22 2.38 3.94
CA ASP A 167 -34.62 1.82 5.15
C ASP A 167 -33.20 1.31 4.89
N ARG A 168 -32.92 0.78 3.70
CA ARG A 168 -31.56 0.42 3.26
C ARG A 168 -30.62 1.62 3.27
N LEU A 169 -31.03 2.73 2.63
CA LEU A 169 -30.22 3.94 2.59
C LEU A 169 -30.13 4.58 3.99
N THR A 170 -31.21 4.54 4.77
CA THR A 170 -31.23 5.03 6.15
C THR A 170 -30.26 4.25 7.04
N ALA A 171 -30.17 2.92 6.89
CA ALA A 171 -29.23 2.11 7.65
C ALA A 171 -27.78 2.53 7.42
N TRP A 172 -27.40 2.75 6.16
CA TRP A 172 -26.06 3.22 5.81
C TRP A 172 -25.80 4.68 6.18
N PHE A 173 -26.81 5.53 6.06
CA PHE A 173 -26.73 6.91 6.55
C PHE A 173 -26.46 6.95 8.05
N MET A 174 -27.24 6.21 8.84
CA MET A 174 -27.05 6.16 10.29
C MET A 174 -25.73 5.50 10.69
N ALA A 175 -25.27 4.49 9.94
CA ALA A 175 -23.93 3.93 10.15
C ALA A 175 -22.82 4.95 9.87
N ALA A 176 -22.96 5.81 8.86
CA ALA A 176 -22.03 6.90 8.59
C ALA A 176 -22.08 7.97 9.70
N VAL A 177 -23.27 8.35 10.20
CA VAL A 177 -23.41 9.26 11.35
C VAL A 177 -22.75 8.69 12.60
N ALA A 178 -23.03 7.43 12.93
CA ALA A 178 -22.45 6.73 14.07
C ALA A 178 -20.93 6.62 13.94
N CYS A 179 -20.43 6.28 12.75
CA CYS A 179 -19.00 6.23 12.44
C CYS A 179 -18.32 7.58 12.70
N LEU A 180 -18.86 8.69 12.18
CA LEU A 180 -18.27 10.03 12.38
C LEU A 180 -18.28 10.43 13.86
N LYS A 181 -19.37 10.16 14.58
CA LYS A 181 -19.48 10.42 16.02
C LYS A 181 -18.46 9.63 16.84
N GLN A 182 -18.32 8.34 16.56
CA GLN A 182 -17.47 7.42 17.32
C GLN A 182 -16.02 7.38 16.83
N TYR A 183 -15.70 8.06 15.72
CA TYR A 183 -14.41 8.00 15.06
C TYR A 183 -13.22 8.26 15.99
N PRO A 184 -13.24 9.27 16.89
CA PRO A 184 -12.14 9.49 17.83
C PRO A 184 -11.90 8.29 18.75
N ALA A 185 -12.96 7.65 19.25
CA ALA A 185 -12.87 6.47 20.12
C ALA A 185 -12.39 5.22 19.35
N LEU A 186 -12.78 5.09 18.08
CA LEU A 186 -12.25 4.05 17.19
C LEU A 186 -10.74 4.21 16.96
N LEU A 187 -10.28 5.44 16.71
CA LEU A 187 -8.86 5.74 16.56
C LEU A 187 -8.08 5.52 17.86
N GLU A 188 -8.67 5.83 19.02
CA GLU A 188 -8.08 5.50 20.31
C GLU A 188 -7.87 4.00 20.47
N ASN A 189 -8.85 3.18 20.08
CA ASN A 189 -8.69 1.72 20.09
C ASN A 189 -7.57 1.26 19.15
N GLU A 190 -7.50 1.79 17.92
CA GLU A 190 -6.42 1.45 16.98
C GLU A 190 -5.03 1.82 17.53
N TRP A 191 -4.89 3.01 18.12
CA TRP A 191 -3.65 3.45 18.76
C TRP A 191 -3.30 2.54 19.94
N ARG A 192 -4.26 2.33 20.84
CA ARG A 192 -4.08 1.58 22.09
C ARG A 192 -3.66 0.15 21.81
N GLU A 193 -4.29 -0.52 20.84
CA GLU A 193 -3.97 -1.90 20.50
C GLU A 193 -2.52 -2.11 20.06
N ARG A 194 -1.90 -1.08 19.45
CA ARG A 194 -0.53 -1.15 18.94
C ARG A 194 0.48 -0.64 19.95
N ALA A 195 0.24 0.57 20.49
CA ALA A 195 1.11 1.20 21.47
C ALA A 195 1.27 0.30 22.72
N THR A 196 0.17 -0.31 23.18
CA THR A 196 0.19 -1.18 24.37
C THR A 196 1.08 -2.40 24.15
N VAL A 197 1.01 -3.07 23.00
CA VAL A 197 1.85 -4.24 22.70
C VAL A 197 3.31 -3.86 22.53
N SER A 198 3.58 -2.74 21.85
CA SER A 198 4.94 -2.21 21.65
C SER A 198 5.63 -1.85 22.96
N LEU A 199 4.92 -1.11 23.82
CA LEU A 199 5.41 -0.72 25.13
C LEU A 199 5.61 -1.94 26.03
N PHE A 200 4.80 -2.99 25.87
CA PHE A 200 5.00 -4.25 26.59
C PHE A 200 6.30 -4.94 26.18
N GLU A 201 6.57 -5.02 24.87
CA GLU A 201 7.83 -5.58 24.38
C GLU A 201 9.04 -4.79 24.90
N LYS A 202 8.93 -3.45 24.89
CA LYS A 202 9.99 -2.55 25.38
C LYS A 202 10.27 -2.77 26.86
N THR A 203 9.24 -2.78 27.72
CA THR A 203 9.44 -2.95 29.18
C THR A 203 9.95 -4.34 29.54
N MET A 204 9.50 -5.39 28.84
CA MET A 204 10.08 -6.74 29.00
C MET A 204 11.57 -6.75 28.65
N ARG A 205 11.96 -6.09 27.57
CA ARG A 205 13.37 -5.99 27.13
C ARG A 205 14.23 -5.26 28.16
N GLU A 206 13.75 -4.12 28.67
CA GLU A 206 14.44 -3.33 29.70
C GLU A 206 14.60 -4.10 31.00
N ALA A 207 13.64 -4.99 31.33
CA ALA A 207 13.72 -5.89 32.47
C ALA A 207 14.54 -7.18 32.21
N GLY A 208 15.18 -7.31 31.04
CA GLY A 208 15.98 -8.49 30.67
C GLY A 208 15.15 -9.77 30.44
N GLN A 209 13.86 -9.66 30.16
CA GLN A 209 12.97 -10.79 29.88
C GLN A 209 12.89 -11.13 28.38
N GLU A 210 12.54 -12.37 28.07
CA GLU A 210 12.30 -12.82 26.70
C GLU A 210 11.11 -12.08 26.06
N THR A 211 11.32 -11.49 24.89
CA THR A 211 10.32 -10.66 24.19
C THR A 211 9.51 -11.42 23.14
N GLU A 212 9.85 -12.67 22.85
CA GLU A 212 9.18 -13.47 21.80
C GLU A 212 7.69 -13.67 22.06
N LYS A 213 7.29 -13.73 23.33
CA LYS A 213 5.88 -13.78 23.72
C LYS A 213 5.17 -12.47 23.35
N ALA A 214 5.78 -11.32 23.63
CA ALA A 214 5.21 -9.99 23.34
C ALA A 214 5.01 -9.76 21.84
N LYS A 215 5.99 -10.14 21.01
CA LYS A 215 5.93 -10.00 19.54
C LYS A 215 4.77 -10.71 18.87
N ARG A 216 4.21 -11.76 19.50
CA ARG A 216 3.08 -12.53 18.96
C ARG A 216 1.72 -11.98 19.37
N ILE A 217 1.65 -11.15 20.42
CA ILE A 217 0.39 -10.69 21.03
C ILE A 217 -0.47 -9.96 20.01
N LEU A 218 0.09 -9.02 19.23
CA LEU A 218 -0.70 -8.29 18.24
C LEU A 218 -1.29 -9.23 17.20
N ARG A 219 -0.48 -10.11 16.62
CA ARG A 219 -0.93 -11.06 15.60
C ARG A 219 -2.02 -12.00 16.13
N GLU A 220 -1.91 -12.42 17.38
CA GLU A 220 -2.95 -13.24 18.02
C GLU A 220 -4.24 -12.44 18.29
N TRP A 221 -4.12 -11.14 18.60
CA TRP A 221 -5.27 -10.24 18.73
C TRP A 221 -5.96 -10.01 17.40
N GLU A 222 -5.22 -9.74 16.33
CA GLU A 222 -5.77 -9.53 14.98
C GLU A 222 -6.65 -10.70 14.54
N MET A 223 -6.27 -11.94 14.88
CA MET A 223 -7.05 -13.15 14.58
C MET A 223 -8.33 -13.31 15.41
N LYS A 224 -8.50 -12.53 16.48
CA LYS A 224 -9.64 -12.60 17.44
C LYS A 224 -10.43 -11.31 17.54
N ARG A 225 -9.92 -10.21 16.95
CA ARG A 225 -10.47 -8.88 17.06
C ARG A 225 -11.95 -8.88 16.64
N PRO A 226 -12.87 -8.40 17.51
CA PRO A 226 -14.27 -8.35 17.16
C PRO A 226 -14.56 -7.15 16.25
N TYR A 227 -15.29 -7.39 15.16
CA TYR A 227 -15.81 -6.34 14.27
C TYR A 227 -17.32 -6.07 14.47
N ARG A 228 -17.94 -6.80 15.39
CA ARG A 228 -19.33 -6.64 15.81
C ARG A 228 -19.47 -6.89 17.31
N ARG A 229 -20.53 -6.35 17.90
CA ARG A 229 -20.94 -6.67 19.28
C ARG A 229 -21.63 -8.05 19.30
N ASN A 230 -21.31 -8.87 20.29
CA ASN A 230 -22.10 -10.06 20.64
C ASN A 230 -23.20 -9.67 21.64
N GLU A 231 -23.97 -10.66 22.11
CA GLU A 231 -25.03 -10.45 23.12
C GLU A 231 -24.51 -9.78 24.40
N GLU A 232 -23.31 -10.14 24.87
CA GLU A 232 -22.66 -9.52 26.04
C GLU A 232 -22.33 -8.03 25.81
N GLY A 233 -22.22 -7.60 24.55
CA GLY A 233 -21.91 -6.23 24.15
C GLY A 233 -23.12 -5.31 24.03
N ALA A 234 -24.34 -5.78 24.30
CA ALA A 234 -25.56 -5.01 24.07
C ALA A 234 -25.63 -3.68 24.87
N LEU A 235 -24.97 -3.63 26.04
CA LEU A 235 -24.95 -2.45 26.92
C LEU A 235 -23.86 -1.43 26.56
N TYR A 236 -22.99 -1.76 25.61
CA TYR A 236 -21.84 -0.94 25.22
C TYR A 236 -22.02 -0.43 23.81
N ASP A 237 -21.45 0.74 23.51
CA ASP A 237 -21.18 1.07 22.12
C ASP A 237 -20.03 0.18 21.58
N TYR A 238 -19.85 0.18 20.25
CA TYR A 238 -18.86 -0.70 19.64
C TYR A 238 -17.41 -0.37 20.06
N PRO A 239 -16.96 0.90 20.10
CA PRO A 239 -15.63 1.24 20.63
C PRO A 239 -15.38 0.71 22.05
N ASP A 240 -16.31 0.92 22.98
CA ASP A 240 -16.16 0.47 24.36
C ASP A 240 -16.13 -1.06 24.46
N TYR A 241 -17.00 -1.73 23.72
CA TYR A 241 -17.00 -3.19 23.64
C TYR A 241 -15.67 -3.75 23.14
N ARG A 242 -15.12 -3.18 22.06
CA ARG A 242 -13.82 -3.60 21.49
C ARG A 242 -12.69 -3.40 22.50
N ARG A 243 -12.71 -2.28 23.23
CA ARG A 243 -11.73 -1.96 24.27
C ARG A 243 -11.78 -2.97 25.43
N MET A 244 -12.98 -3.30 25.89
CA MET A 244 -13.20 -4.31 26.93
C MET A 244 -12.65 -5.67 26.50
N LYS A 245 -12.96 -6.13 25.28
CA LYS A 245 -12.45 -7.42 24.76
C LYS A 245 -10.93 -7.43 24.60
N PHE A 246 -10.34 -6.30 24.22
CA PHE A 246 -8.88 -6.18 24.16
C PHE A 246 -8.24 -6.27 25.57
N ASP A 247 -8.86 -5.65 26.57
CA ASP A 247 -8.38 -5.70 27.96
C ASP A 247 -8.46 -7.10 28.58
N GLU A 248 -9.55 -7.81 28.32
CA GLU A 248 -9.70 -9.22 28.71
C GLU A 248 -8.61 -10.08 28.06
N PHE A 249 -8.38 -9.89 26.75
CA PHE A 249 -7.35 -10.60 26.01
C PHE A 249 -5.95 -10.32 26.57
N LEU A 250 -5.59 -9.05 26.78
CA LEU A 250 -4.28 -8.67 27.33
C LEU A 250 -4.07 -9.23 28.73
N ARG A 251 -5.08 -9.12 29.60
CA ARG A 251 -5.01 -9.66 30.97
C ARG A 251 -4.65 -11.15 30.95
N ALA A 252 -5.29 -11.94 30.09
CA ALA A 252 -4.98 -13.35 29.93
C ALA A 252 -3.53 -13.59 29.43
N LYS A 253 -3.01 -12.73 28.55
CA LYS A 253 -1.64 -12.86 28.03
C LYS A 253 -0.54 -12.44 29.00
N THR A 254 -0.84 -11.52 29.91
CA THR A 254 0.15 -10.94 30.83
C THR A 254 0.05 -11.47 32.27
N GLN A 255 -0.81 -12.45 32.55
CA GLN A 255 -0.99 -13.08 33.87
C GLN A 255 0.32 -13.58 34.50
N THR A 256 1.25 -14.11 33.69
CA THR A 256 2.51 -14.69 34.18
C THR A 256 3.66 -13.69 34.20
N THR A 257 3.41 -12.42 33.91
CA THR A 257 4.45 -11.39 33.86
C THR A 257 4.72 -10.85 35.26
N ARG A 258 5.99 -10.52 35.55
CA ARG A 258 6.38 -9.96 36.84
C ARG A 258 5.66 -8.63 37.11
N GLU A 259 5.30 -8.40 38.38
CA GLU A 259 4.52 -7.23 38.79
C GLU A 259 5.23 -5.89 38.53
N ASP A 260 6.55 -5.84 38.68
CA ASP A 260 7.34 -4.64 38.40
C ASP A 260 7.31 -4.27 36.91
N VAL A 261 7.39 -5.26 36.02
CA VAL A 261 7.25 -5.06 34.57
C VAL A 261 5.83 -4.58 34.23
N LEU A 262 4.80 -5.17 34.84
CA LEU A 262 3.41 -4.75 34.63
C LEU A 262 3.15 -3.32 35.11
N LYS A 263 3.74 -2.92 36.24
CA LYS A 263 3.62 -1.55 36.76
C LYS A 263 4.27 -0.55 35.80
N ASN A 264 5.52 -0.78 35.42
CA ASN A 264 6.25 0.09 34.49
C ASN A 264 5.55 0.17 33.13
N TRP A 265 4.99 -0.95 32.66
CA TRP A 265 4.21 -0.98 31.43
C TRP A 265 2.96 -0.12 31.48
N LYS A 266 2.17 -0.18 32.56
CA LYS A 266 0.98 0.67 32.74
C LYS A 266 1.35 2.16 32.80
N GLU A 267 2.41 2.51 33.52
CA GLU A 267 2.91 3.88 33.59
C GLU A 267 3.35 4.39 32.22
N ALA A 268 4.05 3.56 31.44
CA ALA A 268 4.47 3.89 30.09
C ALA A 268 3.28 4.12 29.13
N ILE A 269 2.20 3.32 29.24
CA ILE A 269 0.99 3.52 28.43
C ILE A 269 0.33 4.87 28.75
N LEU A 270 0.16 5.19 30.04
CA LEU A 270 -0.46 6.45 30.46
C LEU A 270 0.35 7.66 29.98
N PHE A 271 1.68 7.58 30.10
CA PHE A 271 2.58 8.61 29.61
C PHE A 271 2.47 8.79 28.09
N ALA A 272 2.53 7.69 27.33
CA ALA A 272 2.41 7.74 25.87
C ALA A 272 1.05 8.27 25.41
N ALA A 273 -0.04 7.86 26.08
CA ALA A 273 -1.39 8.35 25.77
C ALA A 273 -1.50 9.87 25.95
N GLY A 274 -0.92 10.41 27.03
CA GLY A 274 -0.90 11.85 27.30
C GLY A 274 -0.09 12.68 26.30
N GLN A 275 0.83 12.06 25.55
CA GLN A 275 1.69 12.75 24.59
C GLN A 275 1.27 12.54 23.12
N GLU A 276 0.86 11.33 22.76
CA GLU A 276 0.78 10.91 21.36
C GLU A 276 -0.66 10.75 20.84
N LEU A 277 -1.62 10.40 21.71
CA LEU A 277 -2.96 10.00 21.28
C LEU A 277 -3.71 11.13 20.56
N ALA A 278 -3.70 12.35 21.11
CA ALA A 278 -4.40 13.49 20.52
C ALA A 278 -3.82 13.85 19.14
N ALA A 279 -2.50 13.78 18.99
CA ALA A 279 -1.83 13.99 17.70
C ALA A 279 -2.22 12.91 16.70
N TYR A 280 -2.22 11.63 17.12
CA TYR A 280 -2.67 10.52 16.30
C TYR A 280 -4.13 10.66 15.84
N GLN A 281 -5.04 11.04 16.75
CA GLN A 281 -6.45 11.28 16.40
C GLN A 281 -6.61 12.43 15.42
N LYS A 282 -5.89 13.53 15.61
CA LYS A 282 -5.87 14.67 14.68
C LYS A 282 -5.35 14.24 13.31
N GLN A 283 -4.22 13.54 13.26
CA GLN A 283 -3.63 13.01 12.04
C GLN A 283 -4.63 12.12 11.27
N MET A 284 -5.30 11.20 11.97
CA MET A 284 -6.11 10.16 11.35
C MET A 284 -7.57 10.55 11.10
N SER A 285 -8.03 11.69 11.63
CA SER A 285 -9.43 12.14 11.51
C SER A 285 -9.89 12.25 10.05
N ILE A 286 -11.14 11.92 9.79
CA ILE A 286 -11.76 12.14 8.47
C ILE A 286 -12.59 13.42 8.41
N LEU A 287 -12.69 14.15 9.53
CA LEU A 287 -13.31 15.47 9.62
C LEU A 287 -12.30 16.56 9.26
N ALA A 288 -11.88 16.56 8.00
CA ALA A 288 -11.04 17.61 7.45
C ALA A 288 -11.30 17.80 5.96
N THR A 289 -11.28 19.05 5.51
CA THR A 289 -11.33 19.37 4.08
C THR A 289 -9.92 19.29 3.49
N LEU A 290 -9.84 19.01 2.19
CA LEU A 290 -8.59 19.01 1.44
C LEU A 290 -8.62 20.13 0.40
N ASP A 291 -7.71 21.10 0.56
CA ASP A 291 -7.45 22.11 -0.44
C ASP A 291 -6.26 21.66 -1.33
N PRO A 292 -6.50 21.42 -2.63
CA PRO A 292 -5.45 20.99 -3.54
C PRO A 292 -4.44 22.12 -3.75
N GLY A 293 -3.24 21.94 -3.20
CA GLY A 293 -2.08 22.74 -3.55
C GLY A 293 -1.35 22.16 -4.75
N LEU A 294 -0.56 23.01 -5.42
CA LEU A 294 0.25 22.60 -6.57
C LEU A 294 1.25 21.46 -6.24
N TYR A 295 1.61 21.28 -4.96
CA TYR A 295 2.65 20.35 -4.51
C TYR A 295 2.29 19.50 -3.29
N GLY A 296 1.10 19.69 -2.75
CA GLY A 296 0.67 19.00 -1.56
C GLY A 296 -0.78 19.35 -1.24
N GLU A 297 -1.39 18.57 -0.38
CA GLU A 297 -2.74 18.83 0.12
C GLU A 297 -2.65 19.62 1.42
N ILE A 298 -3.48 20.65 1.58
CA ILE A 298 -3.65 21.31 2.86
C ILE A 298 -4.89 20.71 3.51
N ARG A 299 -4.69 20.11 4.69
CA ARG A 299 -5.75 19.48 5.46
C ARG A 299 -6.26 20.42 6.55
N GLU A 300 -7.50 20.88 6.39
CA GLU A 300 -8.13 21.81 7.33
C GLU A 300 -9.21 21.08 8.15
N PRO A 301 -8.98 20.86 9.46
CA PRO A 301 -9.95 20.16 10.30
C PRO A 301 -11.21 20.99 10.51
N TYR A 302 -12.36 20.31 10.61
CA TYR A 302 -13.65 20.91 10.96
C TYR A 302 -14.39 20.06 12.00
N THR A 303 -15.49 20.58 12.54
CA THR A 303 -16.21 19.91 13.64
C THR A 303 -17.29 18.96 13.13
N LEU A 304 -17.76 18.05 13.99
CA LEU A 304 -18.85 17.14 13.63
C LEU A 304 -20.13 17.91 13.23
N ALA A 305 -20.38 19.09 13.82
CA ALA A 305 -21.55 19.91 13.52
C ALA A 305 -21.55 20.46 12.08
N ASP A 306 -20.38 20.70 11.51
CA ASP A 306 -20.23 21.17 10.13
C ASP A 306 -20.33 20.01 9.11
N ALA A 307 -20.24 18.77 9.58
CA ALA A 307 -20.19 17.60 8.74
C ALA A 307 -21.54 17.31 8.08
N ARG A 308 -21.48 16.88 6.83
CA ARG A 308 -22.62 16.39 6.05
C ARG A 308 -22.33 14.96 5.58
N ILE A 309 -23.35 14.22 5.19
CA ILE A 309 -23.18 12.99 4.41
C ILE A 309 -23.75 13.28 3.02
N GLY A 310 -22.94 12.99 2.00
CA GLY A 310 -23.39 13.11 0.63
C GLY A 310 -24.12 11.85 0.19
N ILE A 311 -25.23 11.99 -0.51
CA ILE A 311 -26.00 10.91 -1.11
C ILE A 311 -26.00 11.14 -2.61
N ILE A 312 -25.53 10.15 -3.36
CA ILE A 312 -25.56 10.12 -4.82
C ILE A 312 -26.72 9.21 -5.21
N HIS A 313 -27.72 9.80 -5.88
CA HIS A 313 -28.90 9.09 -6.37
C HIS A 313 -29.23 9.54 -7.78
N LYS A 314 -29.20 8.61 -8.73
CA LYS A 314 -29.40 8.80 -10.16
C LYS A 314 -28.51 9.92 -10.71
N GLY A 315 -27.23 9.90 -10.33
CA GLY A 315 -26.24 10.93 -10.66
C GLY A 315 -26.47 12.30 -10.02
N SER A 316 -27.49 12.47 -9.17
CA SER A 316 -27.73 13.72 -8.43
C SER A 316 -27.11 13.67 -7.03
N TYR A 317 -26.61 14.80 -6.54
CA TYR A 317 -25.95 14.89 -5.23
C TYR A 317 -26.82 15.63 -4.23
N TYR A 318 -26.95 15.03 -3.06
CA TYR A 318 -27.67 15.59 -1.93
C TYR A 318 -26.79 15.59 -0.69
N LEU A 319 -26.78 16.67 0.08
CA LEU A 319 -26.06 16.76 1.34
C LEU A 319 -27.06 16.82 2.49
N LEU A 320 -27.02 15.83 3.37
CA LEU A 320 -27.84 15.79 4.58
C LEU A 320 -26.92 16.03 5.80
N PRO A 321 -27.29 16.91 6.75
CA PRO A 321 -26.45 17.22 7.89
C PRO A 321 -26.29 16.02 8.83
N VAL A 322 -25.13 15.91 9.47
CA VAL A 322 -24.85 14.85 10.46
C VAL A 322 -25.46 15.18 11.81
N CYS A 323 -25.47 16.46 12.17
CA CYS A 323 -26.07 16.97 13.41
C CYS A 323 -27.32 17.80 13.14
N ASP A 324 -28.19 17.88 14.14
CA ASP A 324 -29.27 18.85 14.22
C ASP A 324 -28.77 20.25 14.62
N GLU A 325 -29.67 21.22 14.73
CA GLU A 325 -29.36 22.60 15.12
C GLU A 325 -28.77 22.71 16.54
N SER A 326 -28.97 21.71 17.40
CA SER A 326 -28.38 21.65 18.74
C SER A 326 -26.95 21.11 18.74
N GLY A 327 -26.46 20.64 17.59
CA GLY A 327 -25.17 19.98 17.45
C GLY A 327 -25.20 18.49 17.83
N SER A 328 -26.38 17.94 18.11
CA SER A 328 -26.56 16.51 18.41
C SER A 328 -26.69 15.69 17.12
N PRO A 329 -26.18 14.45 17.06
CA PRO A 329 -26.35 13.60 15.90
C PRO A 329 -27.82 13.45 15.51
N LEU A 330 -28.11 13.53 14.20
CA LEU A 330 -29.47 13.47 13.68
C LEU A 330 -30.15 12.16 14.11
N ASP A 331 -31.40 12.25 14.58
CA ASP A 331 -32.15 11.06 14.98
C ASP A 331 -32.60 10.24 13.76
N VAL A 332 -32.77 8.94 13.99
CA VAL A 332 -33.11 7.98 12.93
C VAL A 332 -34.44 8.27 12.26
N ASN A 333 -35.45 8.77 12.97
CA ASN A 333 -36.78 9.03 12.37
C ASN A 333 -36.72 10.27 11.46
N THR A 334 -36.00 11.30 11.88
CA THR A 334 -35.73 12.48 11.04
C THR A 334 -34.92 12.07 9.81
N ALA A 335 -33.81 11.36 9.97
CA ALA A 335 -33.01 10.89 8.83
C ALA A 335 -33.84 10.06 7.84
N ARG A 336 -34.61 9.10 8.35
CA ARG A 336 -35.47 8.21 7.57
C ARG A 336 -36.53 8.96 6.75
N SER A 337 -37.21 9.94 7.37
CA SER A 337 -38.23 10.75 6.69
C SER A 337 -37.62 11.69 5.64
N GLN A 338 -36.43 12.22 5.88
CA GLN A 338 -35.68 13.03 4.90
C GLN A 338 -35.22 12.18 3.71
N ILE A 339 -34.74 10.96 3.96
CA ILE A 339 -34.36 10.02 2.90
C ILE A 339 -35.57 9.60 2.07
N ALA A 340 -36.73 9.36 2.71
CA ALA A 340 -37.99 9.10 1.98
C ALA A 340 -38.39 10.28 1.07
N SER A 341 -38.23 11.51 1.55
CA SER A 341 -38.47 12.73 0.76
C SER A 341 -37.47 12.87 -0.40
N LEU A 342 -36.19 12.58 -0.16
CA LEU A 342 -35.13 12.61 -1.18
C LEU A 342 -35.40 11.60 -2.29
N LEU A 343 -35.66 10.33 -1.95
CA LEU A 343 -35.88 9.27 -2.94
C LEU A 343 -37.17 9.43 -3.75
N SER A 344 -38.14 10.17 -3.23
CA SER A 344 -39.38 10.52 -3.95
C SER A 344 -39.29 11.83 -4.72
N SER A 345 -38.21 12.61 -4.56
CA SER A 345 -38.03 13.87 -5.26
C SER A 345 -37.78 13.66 -6.77
N PRO A 346 -38.18 14.63 -7.61
CA PRO A 346 -37.84 14.59 -9.03
C PRO A 346 -36.32 14.50 -9.20
N VAL A 347 -35.90 13.66 -10.16
CA VAL A 347 -34.49 13.48 -10.49
C VAL A 347 -33.98 14.80 -11.08
N ALA A 348 -32.98 15.40 -10.45
CA ALA A 348 -32.30 16.55 -11.02
C ALA A 348 -31.43 16.10 -12.21
N THR A 349 -30.96 17.06 -13.02
CA THR A 349 -30.01 16.76 -14.09
C THR A 349 -28.79 16.04 -13.51
N PRO A 350 -28.39 14.87 -14.03
CA PRO A 350 -27.22 14.16 -13.52
C PRO A 350 -25.97 15.03 -13.56
N SER A 351 -25.19 14.97 -12.48
CA SER A 351 -23.88 15.60 -12.35
C SER A 351 -22.88 15.02 -13.36
N GLN A 352 -21.81 15.78 -13.61
CA GLN A 352 -20.72 15.40 -14.53
C GLN A 352 -19.34 15.52 -13.87
N ILE A 353 -19.26 15.59 -12.54
CA ILE A 353 -18.02 15.89 -11.81
C ILE A 353 -17.08 14.68 -11.69
N ALA A 354 -17.49 13.47 -12.09
CA ALA A 354 -16.55 12.34 -12.19
C ALA A 354 -15.36 12.65 -13.11
N SER A 355 -15.54 13.53 -14.10
CA SER A 355 -14.47 14.03 -14.96
C SER A 355 -13.39 14.80 -14.19
N LEU A 356 -13.78 15.62 -13.20
CA LEU A 356 -12.86 16.37 -12.35
C LEU A 356 -11.99 15.46 -11.48
N ALA A 357 -12.48 14.29 -11.09
CA ALA A 357 -11.69 13.31 -10.35
C ALA A 357 -10.53 12.72 -11.18
N ARG A 358 -10.56 12.88 -12.52
CA ARG A 358 -9.49 12.42 -13.43
C ARG A 358 -8.47 13.49 -13.76
N ILE A 359 -8.67 14.72 -13.32
CA ILE A 359 -7.69 15.79 -13.48
C ILE A 359 -6.58 15.58 -12.45
N LYS A 360 -5.32 15.79 -12.88
CA LYS A 360 -4.19 15.77 -11.95
C LYS A 360 -4.42 16.79 -10.84
N ARG A 361 -4.29 16.39 -9.57
CA ARG A 361 -4.54 17.26 -8.39
C ARG A 361 -3.77 18.56 -8.44
N SER A 362 -2.51 18.49 -8.90
CA SER A 362 -1.67 19.68 -9.12
C SER A 362 -2.27 20.71 -10.11
N SER A 363 -3.04 20.25 -11.10
CA SER A 363 -3.71 21.08 -12.11
C SER A 363 -5.11 21.51 -11.69
N LEU A 364 -5.77 20.72 -10.82
CA LEU A 364 -7.10 21.02 -10.30
C LEU A 364 -7.14 22.35 -9.55
N ALA A 365 -6.07 22.69 -8.83
CA ALA A 365 -5.94 23.96 -8.10
C ALA A 365 -6.10 25.19 -9.01
N GLU A 366 -5.38 25.20 -10.14
CA GLU A 366 -5.45 26.29 -11.12
C GLU A 366 -6.78 26.26 -11.88
N LEU A 367 -7.23 25.05 -12.27
CA LEU A 367 -8.48 24.85 -12.99
C LEU A 367 -9.67 25.40 -12.20
N ARG A 368 -9.71 25.14 -10.89
CA ARG A 368 -10.80 25.58 -10.01
C ARG A 368 -11.05 27.09 -10.08
N SER A 369 -9.99 27.90 -10.21
CA SER A 369 -10.12 29.37 -10.34
C SER A 369 -10.79 29.84 -11.64
N LYS A 370 -10.88 28.96 -12.65
CA LYS A 370 -11.43 29.23 -13.99
C LYS A 370 -12.81 28.61 -14.20
N LEU A 371 -13.25 27.74 -13.29
CA LEU A 371 -14.57 27.12 -13.35
C LEU A 371 -15.68 28.12 -13.02
N SER A 372 -16.89 27.83 -13.47
CA SER A 372 -18.08 28.61 -13.16
C SER A 372 -18.27 28.80 -11.63
N PRO A 373 -18.63 30.01 -11.16
CA PRO A 373 -18.81 30.29 -9.72
C PRO A 373 -19.85 29.37 -9.06
N GLU A 374 -20.90 28.99 -9.78
CA GLU A 374 -21.93 28.09 -9.30
C GLU A 374 -21.37 26.69 -9.01
N LEU A 375 -20.57 26.14 -9.93
CA LEU A 375 -19.90 24.86 -9.74
C LEU A 375 -18.91 24.92 -8.58
N VAL A 376 -18.12 25.99 -8.47
CA VAL A 376 -17.17 26.17 -7.36
C VAL A 376 -17.90 26.22 -6.01
N SER A 377 -19.04 26.92 -5.94
CA SER A 377 -19.87 26.98 -4.72
C SER A 377 -20.43 25.62 -4.33
N ASP A 378 -20.90 24.83 -5.29
CA ASP A 378 -21.37 23.47 -5.04
C ASP A 378 -20.23 22.55 -4.56
N LEU A 379 -19.03 22.66 -5.15
CA LEU A 379 -17.84 21.92 -4.72
C LEU A 379 -17.39 22.33 -3.31
N ASP A 380 -17.50 23.62 -2.97
CA ASP A 380 -17.22 24.13 -1.62
C ASP A 380 -18.21 23.65 -0.57
N ASN A 381 -19.44 23.33 -0.97
CA ASN A 381 -20.40 22.67 -0.09
C ASN A 381 -20.12 21.17 0.04
N LEU A 382 -19.74 20.52 -1.07
CA LEU A 382 -19.50 19.07 -1.13
C LEU A 382 -18.31 18.64 -0.26
N LYS A 383 -17.26 19.47 -0.12
CA LYS A 383 -16.06 19.14 0.68
C LYS A 383 -16.33 18.87 2.17
N PHE A 384 -17.46 19.29 2.71
CA PHE A 384 -17.89 19.00 4.09
C PHE A 384 -18.56 17.62 4.22
N ALA A 385 -18.60 16.82 3.15
CA ALA A 385 -19.12 15.46 3.14
C ALA A 385 -17.99 14.41 3.12
N PRO A 386 -17.40 14.03 4.27
CA PRO A 386 -16.27 13.11 4.27
C PRO A 386 -16.66 11.70 3.79
N ILE A 387 -17.94 11.35 3.93
CA ILE A 387 -18.53 10.09 3.48
C ILE A 387 -19.60 10.40 2.44
N LEU A 388 -19.48 9.77 1.27
CA LEU A 388 -20.48 9.78 0.20
C LEU A 388 -21.11 8.39 0.09
N LEU A 389 -22.43 8.32 -0.02
CA LEU A 389 -23.19 7.08 -0.21
C LEU A 389 -23.80 7.09 -1.61
N SER A 390 -23.39 6.16 -2.47
CA SER A 390 -23.96 5.99 -3.79
C SER A 390 -25.00 4.88 -3.81
N THR A 391 -26.20 5.22 -4.27
CA THR A 391 -27.31 4.28 -4.50
C THR A 391 -27.46 3.89 -5.97
N ASP A 392 -26.54 4.34 -6.81
CA ASP A 392 -26.52 4.01 -8.23
C ASP A 392 -25.93 2.61 -8.40
N LEU A 393 -26.84 1.64 -8.50
CA LEU A 393 -26.51 0.22 -8.52
C LEU A 393 -25.61 -0.15 -9.68
N ARG A 394 -24.65 -1.03 -9.39
CA ARG A 394 -23.76 -1.62 -10.37
C ARG A 394 -23.62 -3.11 -10.18
N GLU A 395 -23.39 -3.82 -11.27
CA GLU A 395 -23.16 -5.25 -11.23
C GLU A 395 -21.89 -5.58 -10.45
N ARG A 396 -22.04 -6.36 -9.37
CA ARG A 396 -20.95 -6.87 -8.54
C ARG A 396 -19.85 -7.60 -9.33
N SER A 397 -20.21 -8.21 -10.46
CA SER A 397 -19.33 -8.95 -11.36
C SER A 397 -18.20 -8.10 -11.95
N LEU A 398 -18.37 -6.78 -11.97
CA LEU A 398 -17.36 -5.84 -12.46
C LEU A 398 -16.13 -5.82 -11.53
N PRO A 399 -14.90 -5.68 -12.07
CA PRO A 399 -13.69 -5.44 -11.26
C PRO A 399 -13.82 -4.22 -10.34
N LEU A 400 -13.13 -4.20 -9.19
CA LEU A 400 -13.21 -3.06 -8.26
C LEU A 400 -12.77 -1.74 -8.91
N SER A 401 -11.73 -1.81 -9.75
CA SER A 401 -11.28 -0.68 -10.59
C SER A 401 -12.37 -0.13 -11.50
N GLU A 402 -13.32 -0.93 -11.96
CA GLU A 402 -14.46 -0.48 -12.75
C GLU A 402 -15.58 0.03 -11.86
N LEU A 403 -15.94 -0.70 -10.80
CA LEU A 403 -17.03 -0.35 -9.87
C LEU A 403 -16.90 1.07 -9.32
N ARG A 404 -15.68 1.50 -9.00
CA ARG A 404 -15.40 2.84 -8.48
C ARG A 404 -15.52 3.97 -9.49
N GLN A 405 -15.54 3.71 -10.80
CA GLN A 405 -15.42 4.74 -11.87
C GLN A 405 -16.76 5.44 -12.22
N THR A 406 -17.61 5.69 -11.23
CA THR A 406 -18.90 6.41 -11.38
C THR A 406 -18.81 7.84 -10.85
N GLU A 407 -19.95 8.55 -10.84
CA GLU A 407 -20.14 9.72 -9.97
C GLU A 407 -19.73 9.37 -8.53
N ARG A 408 -18.80 10.17 -8.00
CA ARG A 408 -18.16 10.06 -6.69
C ARG A 408 -17.56 11.41 -6.31
N GLY A 409 -16.81 11.48 -5.22
CA GLY A 409 -16.11 12.70 -4.81
C GLY A 409 -14.95 13.09 -5.74
N VAL A 410 -14.63 14.39 -5.82
CA VAL A 410 -13.53 14.94 -6.64
C VAL A 410 -12.14 14.85 -5.98
N GLY A 411 -11.84 13.72 -5.34
CA GLY A 411 -10.55 13.47 -4.65
C GLY A 411 -10.43 14.09 -3.24
N SER A 412 -11.18 15.14 -2.92
CA SER A 412 -11.13 15.79 -1.58
C SER A 412 -11.91 15.07 -0.47
N HIS A 413 -12.50 13.91 -0.75
CA HIS A 413 -13.40 13.20 0.16
C HIS A 413 -12.72 11.96 0.73
N ALA A 414 -12.94 11.70 2.02
CA ALA A 414 -12.31 10.57 2.70
C ALA A 414 -12.73 9.23 2.06
N MET A 415 -14.04 9.01 1.86
CA MET A 415 -14.52 7.80 1.20
C MET A 415 -15.84 7.96 0.43
N THR A 416 -16.05 7.04 -0.51
CA THR A 416 -17.34 6.82 -1.18
C THR A 416 -17.73 5.35 -1.04
N ILE A 417 -18.98 5.09 -0.67
CA ILE A 417 -19.54 3.74 -0.49
C ILE A 417 -20.52 3.48 -1.62
N PHE A 418 -20.31 2.42 -2.39
CA PHE A 418 -21.16 2.02 -3.51
C PHE A 418 -21.98 0.79 -3.15
N ASP A 419 -23.27 0.84 -3.45
CA ASP A 419 -24.19 -0.28 -3.35
C ASP A 419 -24.22 -1.08 -4.66
N THR A 420 -23.90 -2.38 -4.63
CA THR A 420 -24.04 -3.27 -5.80
C THR A 420 -25.39 -4.02 -5.82
N GLY A 421 -26.19 -3.87 -4.77
CA GLY A 421 -27.39 -4.67 -4.50
C GLY A 421 -27.10 -6.02 -3.85
N GLU A 422 -25.84 -6.47 -3.84
CA GLU A 422 -25.39 -7.72 -3.20
C GLU A 422 -24.25 -7.51 -2.19
N THR A 423 -23.50 -6.42 -2.35
CA THR A 423 -22.28 -6.09 -1.61
C THR A 423 -22.14 -4.57 -1.53
N PHE A 424 -21.26 -4.13 -0.62
CA PHE A 424 -20.88 -2.73 -0.50
C PHE A 424 -19.40 -2.56 -0.76
N VAL A 425 -19.08 -1.56 -1.58
CA VAL A 425 -17.71 -1.25 -2.01
C VAL A 425 -17.29 0.09 -1.43
N PHE A 426 -16.21 0.10 -0.66
CA PHE A 426 -15.64 1.26 0.01
C PHE A 426 -14.43 1.75 -0.77
N ASP A 427 -14.56 2.88 -1.46
CA ASP A 427 -13.47 3.57 -2.14
C ASP A 427 -12.90 4.65 -1.22
N GLN A 428 -11.66 4.48 -0.77
CA GLN A 428 -11.05 5.19 0.36
C GLN A 428 -9.78 5.92 -0.09
N SER A 429 -9.65 7.19 0.30
CA SER A 429 -8.45 8.00 0.01
C SER A 429 -7.29 7.65 0.93
N HIS A 430 -6.09 7.45 0.37
CA HIS A 430 -4.89 7.17 1.16
C HIS A 430 -4.41 8.34 2.03
N ILE A 431 -4.87 9.57 1.76
CA ILE A 431 -4.58 10.72 2.63
C ILE A 431 -5.18 10.49 4.02
N PHE A 432 -6.33 9.82 4.10
CA PHE A 432 -7.01 9.53 5.35
C PHE A 432 -6.78 8.08 5.82
N PHE A 433 -6.70 7.13 4.89
CA PHE A 433 -6.67 5.70 5.19
C PHE A 433 -5.37 5.01 4.77
N ASP A 434 -5.01 3.97 5.50
CA ASP A 434 -4.05 2.98 5.05
C ASP A 434 -4.83 1.69 4.80
N GLY A 435 -4.21 0.73 4.10
CA GLY A 435 -4.89 -0.49 3.72
C GLY A 435 -5.46 -1.26 4.92
N ALA A 436 -4.76 -1.29 6.05
CA ALA A 436 -5.19 -2.03 7.23
C ALA A 436 -6.37 -1.34 7.93
N TRP A 437 -6.27 -0.04 8.20
CA TRP A 437 -7.33 0.72 8.85
C TRP A 437 -8.57 0.83 7.97
N GLY A 438 -8.42 1.11 6.68
CA GLY A 438 -9.57 1.23 5.78
C GLY A 438 -10.33 -0.09 5.61
N THR A 439 -9.60 -1.23 5.58
CA THR A 439 -10.19 -2.58 5.60
C THR A 439 -10.97 -2.83 6.90
N ALA A 440 -10.37 -2.53 8.05
CA ALA A 440 -11.03 -2.69 9.34
C ALA A 440 -12.29 -1.82 9.47
N LEU A 441 -12.23 -0.57 9.01
CA LEU A 441 -13.35 0.36 9.06
C LEU A 441 -14.51 -0.06 8.16
N ALA A 442 -14.23 -0.60 6.97
CA ALA A 442 -15.25 -1.13 6.08
C ALA A 442 -16.07 -2.25 6.76
N GLU A 443 -15.41 -3.16 7.48
CA GLU A 443 -16.07 -4.20 8.26
C GLU A 443 -16.88 -3.61 9.44
N ILE A 444 -16.31 -2.64 10.18
CA ILE A 444 -17.02 -1.98 11.30
C ILE A 444 -18.30 -1.31 10.81
N MET A 445 -18.21 -0.51 9.74
CA MET A 445 -19.37 0.20 9.18
C MET A 445 -20.42 -0.77 8.62
N THR A 446 -20.00 -1.89 8.01
CA THR A 446 -20.91 -2.93 7.52
C THR A 446 -21.74 -3.52 8.66
N ASN A 447 -21.12 -3.82 9.80
CA ASN A 447 -21.80 -4.38 10.96
C ASN A 447 -22.70 -3.35 11.68
N GLU A 448 -22.29 -2.08 11.70
CA GLU A 448 -23.12 -1.00 12.21
C GLU A 448 -24.37 -0.78 11.33
N ALA A 449 -24.20 -0.74 9.99
CA ALA A 449 -25.31 -0.64 9.06
C ALA A 449 -26.28 -1.82 9.22
N LEU A 450 -25.79 -3.04 9.38
CA LEU A 450 -26.64 -4.21 9.62
C LEU A 450 -27.45 -4.08 10.91
N SER A 451 -26.87 -3.52 11.97
CA SER A 451 -27.57 -3.27 13.24
C SER A 451 -28.73 -2.28 13.05
N TRP A 452 -28.50 -1.21 12.28
CA TRP A 452 -29.56 -0.26 11.91
C TRP A 452 -30.62 -0.88 11.02
N ALA A 453 -30.24 -1.71 10.04
CA ALA A 453 -31.18 -2.39 9.16
C ALA A 453 -32.13 -3.30 9.94
N HIS A 454 -31.61 -4.06 10.92
CA HIS A 454 -32.44 -4.87 11.80
C HIS A 454 -33.44 -4.01 12.57
N TYR A 455 -32.98 -2.92 13.21
CA TYR A 455 -33.86 -2.00 13.94
C TYR A 455 -34.95 -1.40 13.03
N LEU A 456 -34.58 -0.91 11.86
CA LEU A 456 -35.51 -0.28 10.89
C LEU A 456 -36.56 -1.27 10.38
N SER A 457 -36.20 -2.55 10.20
CA SER A 457 -37.15 -3.59 9.76
C SER A 457 -38.31 -3.83 10.74
N LEU A 458 -38.17 -3.40 11.99
CA LEU A 458 -39.20 -3.50 13.04
C LEU A 458 -40.13 -2.28 13.08
N LEU A 459 -39.83 -1.22 12.33
CA LEU A 459 -40.60 0.02 12.32
C LEU A 459 -41.72 -0.01 11.25
N PRO A 460 -42.78 0.82 11.42
CA PRO A 460 -43.78 1.03 10.37
C PRO A 460 -43.13 1.55 9.08
N LYS A 461 -43.87 1.51 7.96
CA LYS A 461 -43.39 2.05 6.67
C LYS A 461 -42.93 3.51 6.80
N PRO A 462 -41.86 3.91 6.10
CA PRO A 462 -41.34 5.26 6.17
C PRO A 462 -42.31 6.27 5.55
N THR A 463 -42.41 7.44 6.16
CA THR A 463 -43.20 8.58 5.66
C THR A 463 -42.26 9.73 5.25
N PRO A 464 -42.47 10.37 4.09
CA PRO A 464 -41.69 11.55 3.69
C PRO A 464 -41.83 12.70 4.69
N ALA A 465 -40.74 13.41 4.94
CA ALA A 465 -40.74 14.61 5.76
C ALA A 465 -41.59 15.74 5.15
N SER A 466 -42.24 16.53 6.01
CA SER A 466 -43.03 17.71 5.61
C SER A 466 -42.19 18.91 5.20
N PHE A 467 -40.94 18.97 5.67
CA PHE A 467 -39.96 19.99 5.32
C PHE A 467 -38.64 19.33 4.95
N ARG A 468 -37.82 20.02 4.18
CA ARG A 468 -36.58 19.50 3.61
C ARG A 468 -35.36 20.00 4.38
N LEU A 469 -34.54 19.07 4.86
CA LEU A 469 -33.25 19.34 5.53
C LEU A 469 -32.03 19.16 4.60
N TYR A 470 -32.14 18.35 3.55
CA TYR A 470 -31.01 18.15 2.63
C TYR A 470 -30.86 19.31 1.63
N THR A 471 -29.61 19.64 1.33
CA THR A 471 -29.27 20.50 0.18
C THR A 471 -29.08 19.65 -1.06
N SER A 472 -29.53 20.10 -2.24
CA SER A 472 -29.25 19.42 -3.52
C SER A 472 -28.25 20.28 -4.25
N LEU A 473 -27.19 19.65 -4.74
CA LEU A 473 -26.17 20.32 -5.52
C LEU A 473 -26.46 20.13 -7.00
N THR A 474 -26.17 21.15 -7.79
CA THR A 474 -26.40 21.13 -9.24
C THR A 474 -25.24 20.43 -9.94
N LEU A 475 -24.00 20.77 -9.55
CA LEU A 475 -22.75 20.14 -10.01
C LEU A 475 -22.68 19.96 -11.54
N GLN A 476 -23.15 20.96 -12.27
CA GLN A 476 -23.13 20.96 -13.74
C GLN A 476 -21.86 21.64 -14.24
N LEU A 477 -21.26 21.04 -15.26
CA LEU A 477 -20.19 21.66 -16.03
C LEU A 477 -20.82 22.42 -17.21
N SER A 478 -20.58 23.71 -17.30
CA SER A 478 -20.94 24.47 -18.50
C SER A 478 -20.10 24.00 -19.71
N PRO A 479 -20.49 24.31 -20.96
CA PRO A 479 -19.66 24.01 -22.13
C PRO A 479 -18.24 24.60 -22.05
N ALA A 480 -18.09 25.76 -21.39
CA ALA A 480 -16.80 26.37 -21.12
C ALA A 480 -16.00 25.57 -20.08
N ASP A 481 -16.65 25.11 -19.01
CA ASP A 481 -16.01 24.26 -18.00
C ASP A 481 -15.53 22.94 -18.61
N LEU A 482 -16.37 22.30 -19.45
CA LEU A 482 -16.00 21.06 -20.15
C LEU A 482 -14.75 21.24 -21.01
N SER A 483 -14.68 22.35 -21.77
CA SER A 483 -13.51 22.66 -22.59
C SER A 483 -12.24 22.84 -21.74
N LEU A 484 -12.36 23.44 -20.55
CA LEU A 484 -11.25 23.59 -19.61
C LEU A 484 -10.83 22.24 -19.02
N VAL A 485 -11.79 21.39 -18.66
CA VAL A 485 -11.54 20.05 -18.13
C VAL A 485 -10.81 19.20 -19.17
N GLU A 486 -11.27 19.19 -20.43
CA GLU A 486 -10.64 18.43 -21.51
C GLU A 486 -9.19 18.86 -21.79
N GLN A 487 -8.89 20.16 -21.65
CA GLN A 487 -7.53 20.70 -21.85
C GLN A 487 -6.60 20.47 -20.66
N ALA A 488 -7.15 20.19 -19.47
CA ALA A 488 -6.36 20.02 -18.28
C ALA A 488 -5.59 18.68 -18.30
N PRO A 489 -4.39 18.60 -17.70
CA PRO A 489 -3.65 17.35 -17.59
C PRO A 489 -4.44 16.29 -16.82
N HIS A 490 -4.69 15.15 -17.46
CA HIS A 490 -5.39 14.01 -16.85
C HIS A 490 -4.42 13.02 -16.21
N ILE A 491 -4.92 12.26 -15.24
CA ILE A 491 -4.25 11.08 -14.72
C ILE A 491 -4.22 9.97 -15.78
N ILE A 492 -3.22 9.10 -15.68
CA ILE A 492 -3.10 7.94 -16.59
C ILE A 492 -4.32 7.03 -16.39
N PRO A 493 -4.99 6.58 -17.47
CA PRO A 493 -6.11 5.67 -17.35
C PRO A 493 -5.68 4.32 -16.79
N GLU A 494 -6.64 3.63 -16.16
CA GLU A 494 -6.42 2.31 -15.58
C GLU A 494 -7.36 1.27 -16.14
N VAL A 495 -6.91 0.03 -16.14
CA VAL A 495 -7.76 -1.17 -16.22
C VAL A 495 -7.43 -2.08 -15.06
N GLY A 496 -8.38 -2.91 -14.65
CA GLY A 496 -8.12 -3.90 -13.61
C GLY A 496 -8.55 -5.31 -13.97
N ALA A 497 -7.90 -6.25 -13.32
CA ALA A 497 -8.13 -7.69 -13.43
C ALA A 497 -8.15 -8.31 -12.03
N GLU A 498 -8.86 -9.42 -11.88
CA GLU A 498 -9.00 -10.11 -10.60
C GLU A 498 -8.87 -11.62 -10.75
N SER A 499 -8.33 -12.27 -9.72
CA SER A 499 -8.18 -13.72 -9.67
C SER A 499 -8.24 -14.24 -8.24
N ASP A 500 -8.90 -15.39 -8.08
CA ASP A 500 -8.96 -16.17 -6.84
C ASP A 500 -8.37 -17.58 -7.00
N ARG A 501 -7.65 -17.82 -8.11
CA ARG A 501 -7.15 -19.14 -8.50
C ARG A 501 -5.92 -19.62 -7.70
N VAL A 502 -5.30 -18.76 -6.90
CA VAL A 502 -4.09 -19.12 -6.13
C VAL A 502 -4.42 -20.12 -5.01
N ASP A 503 -3.73 -21.24 -5.00
CA ASP A 503 -3.88 -22.28 -3.97
C ASP A 503 -3.06 -21.93 -2.73
N ILE A 504 -3.67 -21.13 -1.85
CA ILE A 504 -3.07 -20.74 -0.58
C ILE A 504 -2.82 -21.93 0.35
N LYS A 505 -3.62 -23.01 0.26
CA LYS A 505 -3.44 -24.21 1.08
C LYS A 505 -2.15 -24.92 0.70
N ALA A 506 -1.87 -25.04 -0.60
CA ALA A 506 -0.60 -25.57 -1.10
C ALA A 506 0.59 -24.71 -0.64
N CYS A 507 0.45 -23.38 -0.65
CA CYS A 507 1.49 -22.47 -0.15
C CYS A 507 1.79 -22.70 1.34
N LEU A 508 0.75 -22.83 2.16
CA LEU A 508 0.89 -23.10 3.60
C LEU A 508 1.50 -24.49 3.86
N ALA A 509 1.12 -25.50 3.08
CA ALA A 509 1.70 -26.84 3.15
C ALA A 509 3.20 -26.83 2.80
N LEU A 510 3.59 -26.10 1.74
CA LEU A 510 5.00 -25.92 1.37
C LEU A 510 5.80 -25.29 2.50
N ARG A 511 5.29 -24.21 3.11
CA ARG A 511 5.94 -23.54 4.24
C ARG A 511 6.14 -24.47 5.44
N ASN A 512 5.16 -25.32 5.72
CA ASN A 512 5.30 -26.34 6.76
C ASN A 512 6.39 -27.38 6.39
N GLY A 513 6.44 -27.78 5.12
CA GLY A 513 7.48 -28.67 4.59
C GLY A 513 8.90 -28.08 4.73
N PHE A 514 9.06 -26.78 4.43
CA PHE A 514 10.33 -26.07 4.65
C PHE A 514 10.79 -26.15 6.09
N LYS A 515 9.89 -25.90 7.05
CA LYS A 515 10.20 -25.98 8.49
C LYS A 515 10.64 -27.38 8.92
N GLN A 516 9.93 -28.42 8.45
CA GLN A 516 10.23 -29.80 8.80
C GLN A 516 11.58 -30.29 8.22
N ARG A 517 11.89 -29.93 6.97
CA ARG A 517 13.07 -30.44 6.28
C ARG A 517 14.36 -29.70 6.60
N SER A 518 14.29 -28.39 6.76
CA SER A 518 15.48 -27.54 6.92
C SER A 518 15.80 -27.20 8.39
N GLU A 519 15.24 -27.95 9.35
CA GLU A 519 15.31 -27.61 10.79
C GLU A 519 14.85 -26.16 11.06
N GLY A 520 13.85 -25.69 10.32
CA GLY A 520 13.33 -24.32 10.44
C GLY A 520 14.18 -23.23 9.79
N LYS A 521 15.22 -23.56 9.01
CA LYS A 521 16.14 -22.57 8.43
C LYS A 521 15.57 -21.79 7.25
N ILE A 522 14.71 -22.40 6.43
CA ILE A 522 14.02 -21.71 5.32
C ILE A 522 12.77 -21.01 5.88
N ASP A 523 12.88 -19.70 6.08
CA ASP A 523 11.77 -18.86 6.53
C ASP A 523 11.32 -17.92 5.40
N LEU A 524 10.37 -18.41 4.60
CA LEU A 524 9.68 -17.63 3.57
C LEU A 524 8.21 -17.49 3.95
N THR A 525 7.69 -16.26 3.93
CA THR A 525 6.27 -15.96 4.08
C THR A 525 5.53 -16.15 2.76
N VAL A 526 4.19 -16.12 2.80
CA VAL A 526 3.38 -16.13 1.56
C VAL A 526 3.69 -14.91 0.70
N ASN A 527 3.87 -13.73 1.30
CA ASN A 527 4.29 -12.52 0.57
C ASN A 527 5.65 -12.70 -0.11
N ASP A 528 6.63 -13.28 0.59
CA ASP A 528 7.95 -13.51 0.00
C ASP A 528 7.86 -14.45 -1.22
N LEU A 529 7.00 -15.46 -1.17
CA LEU A 529 6.74 -16.36 -2.30
C LEU A 529 6.04 -15.65 -3.47
N LEU A 530 5.05 -14.79 -3.19
CA LEU A 530 4.34 -14.01 -4.21
C LEU A 530 5.28 -13.03 -4.91
N VAL A 531 6.12 -12.32 -4.15
CA VAL A 531 7.13 -11.36 -4.66
C VAL A 531 8.20 -12.09 -5.46
N LEU A 532 8.72 -13.21 -4.94
CA LEU A 532 9.68 -14.05 -5.66
C LEU A 532 9.10 -14.52 -6.99
N TYR A 533 7.87 -15.04 -6.98
CA TYR A 533 7.26 -15.52 -8.21
C TYR A 533 6.89 -14.39 -9.17
N ARG A 534 6.58 -13.18 -8.67
CA ARG A 534 6.36 -12.01 -9.54
C ARG A 534 7.59 -11.72 -10.40
N ALA A 535 8.79 -11.80 -9.83
CA ALA A 535 10.02 -11.66 -10.59
C ALA A 535 10.20 -12.81 -11.60
N ILE A 536 9.84 -14.05 -11.23
CA ILE A 536 9.87 -15.22 -12.12
C ILE A 536 8.81 -15.12 -13.23
N HIS A 537 7.71 -14.40 -13.01
CA HIS A 537 6.62 -14.22 -13.96
C HIS A 537 6.86 -13.09 -14.97
N ALA A 538 7.50 -11.98 -14.57
CA ALA A 538 8.42 -11.30 -15.50
C ALA A 538 9.50 -12.34 -15.92
N ALA A 539 10.40 -12.20 -16.86
CA ALA A 539 11.21 -13.31 -17.40
C ALA A 539 10.46 -14.51 -18.06
N THR A 540 9.34 -15.07 -17.53
CA THR A 540 8.72 -16.30 -18.06
C THR A 540 7.30 -16.16 -18.63
N TYR A 541 6.64 -15.02 -18.47
CA TYR A 541 5.29 -14.83 -19.01
C TYR A 541 5.27 -15.00 -20.54
N VAL A 542 4.29 -15.77 -21.00
CA VAL A 542 3.95 -15.97 -22.40
C VAL A 542 2.45 -15.69 -22.56
N PRO A 543 2.05 -14.85 -23.53
CA PRO A 543 0.65 -14.52 -23.77
C PRO A 543 -0.16 -15.75 -24.12
N SER A 544 -1.44 -15.80 -23.73
CA SER A 544 -2.31 -16.86 -24.23
C SER A 544 -2.49 -16.77 -25.74
N LYS A 545 -2.87 -17.91 -26.34
CA LYS A 545 -3.27 -17.98 -27.74
C LYS A 545 -4.40 -17.01 -28.05
N ARG A 546 -5.38 -16.90 -27.15
CA ARG A 546 -6.52 -15.97 -27.28
C ARG A 546 -6.04 -14.51 -27.37
N LEU A 547 -5.17 -14.08 -26.46
CA LEU A 547 -4.64 -12.72 -26.49
C LEU A 547 -3.84 -12.46 -27.78
N SER A 548 -3.01 -13.42 -28.18
CA SER A 548 -2.21 -13.32 -29.40
C SER A 548 -3.09 -13.18 -30.66
N GLU A 549 -4.20 -13.91 -30.73
CA GLU A 549 -5.19 -13.83 -31.82
C GLU A 549 -5.89 -12.46 -31.84
N GLU A 550 -6.27 -11.91 -30.68
CA GLU A 550 -6.91 -10.59 -30.61
C GLU A 550 -5.95 -9.45 -31.01
N ILE A 551 -4.68 -9.52 -30.59
CA ILE A 551 -3.65 -8.59 -31.05
C ILE A 551 -3.43 -8.73 -32.56
N GLN A 552 -3.49 -9.95 -33.11
CA GLN A 552 -3.43 -10.16 -34.55
C GLN A 552 -4.63 -9.58 -35.29
N LYS A 553 -5.85 -9.71 -34.76
CA LYS A 553 -7.04 -9.07 -35.36
C LYS A 553 -6.89 -7.56 -35.42
N LEU A 554 -6.31 -6.94 -34.39
CA LEU A 554 -6.03 -5.50 -34.38
C LEU A 554 -5.10 -5.07 -35.53
N SER A 555 -4.21 -5.95 -36.01
CA SER A 555 -3.31 -5.61 -37.13
C SER A 555 -4.03 -5.29 -38.43
N ALA A 556 -5.28 -5.73 -38.60
CA ALA A 556 -6.09 -5.42 -39.77
C ALA A 556 -6.61 -3.97 -39.76
N SER A 557 -6.86 -3.40 -38.58
CA SER A 557 -7.38 -2.04 -38.41
C SER A 557 -6.30 -1.02 -38.04
N ASP A 558 -5.33 -1.43 -37.22
CA ASP A 558 -4.21 -0.60 -36.76
C ASP A 558 -2.92 -1.45 -36.66
N PRO A 559 -2.17 -1.57 -37.78
CA PRO A 559 -0.94 -2.35 -37.83
C PRO A 559 0.15 -1.85 -36.86
N ALA A 560 0.25 -0.52 -36.68
CA ALA A 560 1.29 0.10 -35.85
C ALA A 560 1.04 -0.18 -34.37
N LEU A 561 -0.22 0.00 -33.92
CA LEU A 561 -0.60 -0.34 -32.55
C LEU A 561 -0.46 -1.84 -32.28
N SER A 562 -0.87 -2.70 -33.21
CA SER A 562 -0.67 -4.15 -33.07
C SER A 562 0.80 -4.53 -32.91
N ALA A 563 1.71 -3.96 -33.73
CA ALA A 563 3.13 -4.20 -33.62
C ALA A 563 3.70 -3.72 -32.27
N SER A 564 3.30 -2.54 -31.82
CA SER A 564 3.69 -2.00 -30.50
C SER A 564 3.19 -2.88 -29.35
N LEU A 565 1.94 -3.38 -29.43
CA LEU A 565 1.38 -4.28 -28.42
C LEU A 565 2.14 -5.60 -28.37
N ARG A 566 2.45 -6.21 -29.52
CA ARG A 566 3.27 -7.43 -29.56
C ARG A 566 4.61 -7.20 -28.87
N GLN A 567 5.28 -6.10 -29.22
CA GLN A 567 6.54 -5.74 -28.60
C GLN A 567 6.40 -5.55 -27.08
N ILE A 568 5.41 -4.79 -26.60
CA ILE A 568 5.19 -4.54 -25.17
C ILE A 568 4.90 -5.83 -24.41
N VAL A 569 4.09 -6.71 -24.99
CA VAL A 569 3.67 -7.97 -24.39
C VAL A 569 4.83 -8.99 -24.39
N GLU A 570 5.69 -8.98 -25.41
CA GLU A 570 6.86 -9.87 -25.55
C GLU A 570 8.14 -9.38 -24.84
N GLU A 571 8.37 -8.06 -24.79
CA GLU A 571 9.57 -7.42 -24.20
C GLU A 571 9.33 -6.92 -22.77
N GLY A 572 8.17 -6.30 -22.50
CA GLY A 572 7.81 -5.80 -21.17
C GLY A 572 7.66 -6.90 -20.12
N SER A 573 7.59 -8.15 -20.56
CA SER A 573 7.59 -9.34 -19.74
C SER A 573 8.98 -9.80 -19.31
N ARG A 574 10.10 -9.14 -19.69
CA ARG A 574 11.47 -9.64 -19.42
C ARG A 574 12.28 -8.83 -18.42
N THR A 575 11.80 -7.66 -18.00
CA THR A 575 12.50 -6.82 -17.01
C THR A 575 12.11 -7.21 -15.60
N ASN A 576 13.10 -7.49 -14.75
CA ASN A 576 12.90 -7.71 -13.33
C ASN A 576 12.36 -6.43 -12.68
N PRO A 577 11.13 -6.43 -12.11
CA PRO A 577 10.55 -5.21 -11.61
C PRO A 577 11.08 -4.86 -10.22
N SER A 578 11.37 -3.57 -9.99
CA SER A 578 11.46 -3.05 -8.62
C SER A 578 10.05 -2.92 -8.04
N ILE A 579 9.80 -3.63 -6.94
CA ILE A 579 8.51 -3.74 -6.27
C ILE A 579 8.55 -2.95 -4.97
N LEU A 580 7.66 -1.97 -4.82
CA LEU A 580 7.41 -1.31 -3.54
C LEU A 580 6.46 -2.15 -2.70
N ILE A 581 6.85 -2.39 -1.45
CA ILE A 581 6.07 -3.09 -0.44
C ILE A 581 5.81 -2.10 0.71
N PRO A 582 4.53 -1.76 1.01
CA PRO A 582 4.19 -0.97 2.18
C PRO A 582 4.35 -1.85 3.43
N MET A 583 5.29 -1.48 4.30
CA MET A 583 5.56 -2.18 5.56
C MET A 583 4.82 -1.50 6.70
N ASP A 584 4.09 -2.26 7.50
CA ASP A 584 3.41 -1.72 8.69
C ASP A 584 4.43 -1.20 9.72
N ALA A 585 4.37 0.11 9.98
CA ALA A 585 5.18 0.82 10.97
C ALA A 585 4.43 1.06 12.28
N THR A 586 3.11 0.88 12.27
CA THR A 586 2.22 1.30 13.36
C THR A 586 2.53 0.60 14.69
N LEU A 587 3.11 -0.61 14.62
CA LEU A 587 3.56 -1.35 15.79
C LEU A 587 4.61 -0.59 16.61
N LYS A 588 5.57 0.05 15.98
CA LYS A 588 6.62 0.78 16.71
C LYS A 588 6.21 2.20 17.01
N THR A 589 5.66 2.85 15.99
CA THR A 589 5.30 4.26 16.05
C THR A 589 3.97 4.44 15.31
N PRO A 590 2.83 4.46 16.02
CA PRO A 590 1.50 4.52 15.40
C PRO A 590 1.33 5.66 14.38
N ARG A 591 1.90 6.83 14.63
CA ARG A 591 1.87 7.99 13.72
C ARG A 591 2.57 7.76 12.38
N ASP A 592 3.55 6.87 12.31
CA ASP A 592 4.35 6.66 11.10
C ASP A 592 3.65 5.73 10.11
N ARG A 593 2.64 4.97 10.56
CA ARG A 593 1.74 4.12 9.76
C ARG A 593 2.40 3.10 8.86
N VAL A 594 3.02 3.53 7.77
CA VAL A 594 3.61 2.67 6.74
C VAL A 594 4.99 3.18 6.36
N TYR A 595 5.95 2.26 6.28
CA TYR A 595 7.25 2.50 5.67
C TYR A 595 7.36 1.81 4.31
N PRO A 596 7.66 2.56 3.23
CA PRO A 596 7.90 1.94 1.94
C PRO A 596 9.22 1.16 1.93
N MET A 597 9.20 -0.01 1.31
CA MET A 597 10.38 -0.82 1.01
C MET A 597 10.37 -1.21 -0.46
N SER A 598 11.30 -0.66 -1.25
CA SER A 598 11.54 -1.14 -2.62
C SER A 598 12.44 -2.37 -2.60
N ILE A 599 12.09 -3.39 -3.37
CA ILE A 599 12.88 -4.61 -3.52
C ILE A 599 12.93 -5.06 -4.97
N GLU A 600 14.11 -5.49 -5.39
CA GLU A 600 14.31 -6.19 -6.66
C GLU A 600 14.85 -7.59 -6.32
N VAL A 601 14.24 -8.63 -6.89
CA VAL A 601 14.62 -10.01 -6.59
C VAL A 601 15.84 -10.37 -7.43
N PRO A 602 16.99 -10.78 -6.85
CA PRO A 602 18.22 -11.02 -7.60
C PRO A 602 18.18 -12.36 -8.37
N LEU A 603 17.28 -12.50 -9.35
CA LEU A 603 17.05 -13.75 -10.08
C LEU A 603 18.25 -14.15 -10.93
N ALA A 604 18.87 -13.19 -11.62
CA ALA A 604 19.99 -13.43 -12.52
C ALA A 604 21.26 -13.74 -11.74
N GLU A 605 21.54 -12.95 -10.70
CA GLU A 605 22.71 -13.08 -9.83
C GLU A 605 22.71 -14.42 -9.08
N LEU A 606 21.52 -14.91 -8.72
CA LEU A 606 21.36 -16.21 -8.07
C LEU A 606 21.20 -17.37 -9.07
N ASN A 607 21.17 -17.10 -10.38
CA ASN A 607 20.89 -18.09 -11.43
C ASN A 607 19.65 -18.96 -11.12
N LEU A 608 18.64 -18.37 -10.48
CA LEU A 608 17.59 -19.13 -9.80
C LEU A 608 16.72 -19.94 -10.77
N LEU A 609 16.44 -19.39 -11.95
CA LEU A 609 15.62 -20.04 -12.98
C LEU A 609 16.30 -21.30 -13.52
N ALA A 610 17.57 -21.20 -13.91
CA ALA A 610 18.31 -22.36 -14.43
C ALA A 610 18.50 -23.42 -13.35
N MET A 611 18.78 -23.02 -12.10
CA MET A 611 18.87 -23.94 -10.97
C MET A 611 17.55 -24.68 -10.71
N HIS A 612 16.42 -23.97 -10.77
CA HIS A 612 15.10 -24.56 -10.61
C HIS A 612 14.84 -25.62 -11.70
N GLU A 613 15.06 -25.27 -12.96
CA GLU A 613 14.87 -26.17 -14.09
C GLU A 613 15.80 -27.40 -14.03
N GLN A 614 17.09 -27.21 -13.72
CA GLN A 614 18.05 -28.31 -13.56
C GLN A 614 17.65 -29.26 -12.43
N THR A 615 17.24 -28.71 -11.28
CA THR A 615 16.80 -29.50 -10.13
C THR A 615 15.54 -30.31 -10.47
N LEU A 616 14.57 -29.71 -11.17
CA LEU A 616 13.37 -30.41 -11.60
C LEU A 616 13.65 -31.49 -12.66
N ARG A 617 14.51 -31.21 -13.64
CA ARG A 617 14.91 -32.21 -14.64
C ARG A 617 15.57 -33.41 -13.98
N MET A 618 16.48 -33.17 -13.03
CA MET A 618 17.13 -34.27 -12.31
C MET A 618 16.15 -35.02 -11.39
N LEU A 619 15.20 -34.34 -10.77
CA LEU A 619 14.11 -34.97 -10.02
C LEU A 619 13.28 -35.89 -10.93
N GLY A 620 12.86 -35.41 -12.09
CA GLY A 620 12.08 -36.19 -13.06
C GLY A 620 12.86 -37.40 -13.60
N ALA A 621 14.16 -37.23 -13.87
CA ALA A 621 15.04 -38.33 -14.27
C ALA A 621 15.15 -39.39 -13.17
N TYR A 622 15.35 -38.97 -11.92
CA TYR A 622 15.34 -39.86 -10.76
C TYR A 622 13.99 -40.58 -10.58
N GLU A 623 12.87 -39.88 -10.69
CA GLU A 623 11.52 -40.44 -10.53
C GLU A 623 11.25 -41.53 -11.58
N SER A 624 11.71 -41.30 -12.82
CA SER A 624 11.50 -42.19 -13.98
C SER A 624 12.50 -43.36 -14.05
N ALA A 625 13.60 -43.33 -13.30
CA ALA A 625 14.64 -44.35 -13.37
C ALA A 625 14.28 -45.64 -12.61
N SER A 626 14.67 -46.79 -13.17
CA SER A 626 14.57 -48.11 -12.52
C SER A 626 15.93 -48.82 -12.51
N GLY A 627 16.22 -49.62 -11.48
CA GLY A 627 17.48 -50.38 -11.38
C GLY A 627 18.64 -49.62 -10.72
N ASN A 628 19.88 -50.05 -11.00
CA ASN A 628 21.08 -49.61 -10.29
C ASN A 628 21.42 -48.11 -10.50
N ASP A 629 21.04 -47.53 -11.63
CA ASP A 629 21.32 -46.12 -11.95
C ASP A 629 20.48 -45.12 -11.12
N ARG A 630 19.40 -45.60 -10.48
CA ARG A 630 18.51 -44.76 -9.67
C ARG A 630 19.23 -44.14 -8.46
N ALA A 631 20.21 -44.84 -7.88
CA ALA A 631 20.99 -44.33 -6.75
C ALA A 631 21.89 -43.15 -7.16
N VAL A 632 22.54 -43.24 -8.32
CA VAL A 632 23.40 -42.18 -8.87
C VAL A 632 22.58 -40.94 -9.22
N LEU A 633 21.43 -41.14 -9.86
CA LEU A 633 20.50 -40.03 -10.18
C LEU A 633 19.95 -39.36 -8.92
N PHE A 634 19.66 -40.14 -7.87
CA PHE A 634 19.25 -39.59 -6.59
C PHE A 634 20.36 -38.75 -5.95
N ASP A 635 21.60 -39.22 -5.95
CA ASP A 635 22.72 -38.50 -5.32
C ASP A 635 22.98 -37.16 -6.06
N ASN A 636 22.86 -37.16 -7.40
CA ASN A 636 22.91 -35.93 -8.22
C ASN A 636 21.74 -34.99 -7.90
N PHE A 637 20.50 -35.50 -7.85
CA PHE A 637 19.33 -34.71 -7.45
C PHE A 637 19.51 -34.11 -6.05
N ASN A 638 19.93 -34.91 -5.07
CA ASN A 638 20.12 -34.49 -3.69
C ASN A 638 21.19 -33.39 -3.56
N SER A 639 22.25 -33.45 -4.38
CA SER A 639 23.23 -32.36 -4.46
C SER A 639 22.58 -31.06 -4.96
N LEU A 640 21.90 -31.10 -6.11
CA LEU A 640 21.23 -29.92 -6.70
C LEU A 640 20.15 -29.35 -5.77
N GLN A 641 19.33 -30.21 -5.18
CA GLN A 641 18.29 -29.86 -4.22
C GLN A 641 18.86 -29.10 -3.02
N ARG A 642 19.99 -29.54 -2.45
CA ARG A 642 20.61 -28.87 -1.30
C ARG A 642 21.06 -27.46 -1.66
N VAL A 643 21.70 -27.28 -2.81
CA VAL A 643 22.14 -25.95 -3.28
C VAL A 643 20.93 -25.07 -3.53
N TYR A 644 19.91 -25.58 -4.23
CA TYR A 644 18.69 -24.83 -4.52
C TYR A 644 17.94 -24.38 -3.26
N LEU A 645 17.75 -25.29 -2.29
CA LEU A 645 17.11 -24.95 -1.02
C LEU A 645 17.96 -23.99 -0.17
N ALA A 646 19.28 -24.06 -0.24
CA ALA A 646 20.17 -23.10 0.43
C ALA A 646 20.07 -21.69 -0.19
N VAL A 647 19.90 -21.58 -1.52
CA VAL A 647 19.64 -20.29 -2.17
C VAL A 647 18.30 -19.70 -1.71
N LEU A 648 17.24 -20.51 -1.65
CA LEU A 648 15.94 -20.06 -1.10
C LEU A 648 16.04 -19.65 0.37
N GLN A 649 16.86 -20.35 1.18
CA GLN A 649 17.16 -19.96 2.55
C GLN A 649 17.83 -18.59 2.63
N GLY A 650 18.84 -18.35 1.77
CA GLY A 650 19.53 -17.07 1.67
C GLY A 650 18.58 -15.93 1.28
N LEU A 651 17.69 -16.17 0.32
CA LEU A 651 16.63 -15.24 -0.07
C LEU A 651 15.68 -14.92 1.08
N GLY A 652 15.23 -15.94 1.83
CA GLY A 652 14.39 -15.71 3.02
C GLY A 652 15.08 -14.84 4.07
N THR A 653 16.38 -15.07 4.30
CA THR A 653 17.19 -14.26 5.22
C THR A 653 17.31 -12.82 4.72
N TYR A 654 17.53 -12.62 3.42
CA TYR A 654 17.57 -11.30 2.79
C TYR A 654 16.25 -10.55 2.94
N PHE A 655 15.11 -11.17 2.60
CA PHE A 655 13.80 -10.57 2.75
C PHE A 655 13.49 -10.19 4.20
N SER A 656 13.76 -11.11 5.14
CA SER A 656 13.55 -10.83 6.57
C SER A 656 14.39 -9.65 7.05
N ARG A 657 15.67 -9.58 6.63
CA ARG A 657 16.52 -8.44 7.00
C ARG A 657 16.07 -7.12 6.37
N ALA A 658 15.65 -7.13 5.11
CA ALA A 658 15.12 -5.95 4.44
C ALA A 658 13.86 -5.42 5.15
N LYS A 659 12.93 -6.32 5.51
CA LYS A 659 11.72 -6.00 6.27
C LYS A 659 12.02 -5.42 7.65
N GLU A 660 13.02 -5.97 8.36
CA GLU A 660 13.45 -5.44 9.67
C GLU A 660 13.95 -4.00 9.57
N VAL A 661 14.82 -3.71 8.59
CA VAL A 661 15.37 -2.37 8.33
C VAL A 661 14.26 -1.39 7.93
N ALA A 662 13.36 -1.83 7.04
CA ALA A 662 12.21 -1.01 6.64
C ALA A 662 11.27 -0.71 7.81
N ALA A 663 10.97 -1.70 8.65
CA ALA A 663 10.16 -1.51 9.87
C ALA A 663 10.83 -0.62 10.92
N GLN A 664 12.10 -0.25 10.76
CA GLN A 664 12.80 0.75 11.59
C GLN A 664 12.76 2.16 10.98
N GLY A 665 12.15 2.33 9.80
CA GLY A 665 12.18 3.59 9.05
C GLY A 665 13.55 3.89 8.44
N GLU A 666 14.38 2.86 8.29
CA GLU A 666 15.78 2.96 7.85
C GLU A 666 15.96 2.46 6.39
N SER A 667 14.87 2.23 5.66
CA SER A 667 14.94 1.88 4.24
C SER A 667 15.44 3.06 3.41
N ALA A 668 15.98 2.77 2.21
CA ALA A 668 16.39 3.81 1.26
C ALA A 668 15.23 4.74 0.89
N SER A 669 14.02 4.18 0.71
CA SER A 669 12.80 4.94 0.43
C SER A 669 12.42 5.88 1.59
N ALA A 670 12.45 5.40 2.84
CA ALA A 670 12.19 6.23 4.01
C ALA A 670 13.28 7.31 4.20
N GLY A 671 14.55 6.95 4.01
CA GLY A 671 15.67 7.88 4.05
C GLY A 671 15.56 8.98 3.01
N ALA A 672 15.11 8.66 1.79
CA ALA A 672 14.88 9.65 0.74
C ALA A 672 13.78 10.66 1.12
N ILE A 673 12.68 10.19 1.72
CA ILE A 673 11.63 11.07 2.25
C ILE A 673 12.21 11.99 3.34
N LYS A 674 13.00 11.46 4.28
CA LYS A 674 13.67 12.26 5.31
C LYS A 674 14.63 13.31 4.75
N LEU A 675 15.25 13.07 3.58
CA LEU A 675 16.11 14.06 2.96
C LEU A 675 15.35 15.27 2.40
N LEU A 676 14.05 15.11 2.10
CA LEU A 676 13.16 16.18 1.68
C LEU A 676 12.68 17.07 2.85
N ALA A 677 12.91 16.62 4.09
CA ALA A 677 12.54 17.32 5.31
C ALA A 677 13.11 18.75 5.34
N HIS A 678 12.30 19.71 5.79
CA HIS A 678 12.67 21.12 5.96
C HIS A 678 13.18 21.84 4.70
N LEU A 679 13.18 21.20 3.54
CA LEU A 679 13.50 21.87 2.29
C LEU A 679 12.38 22.83 1.92
N PRO A 680 12.70 24.04 1.43
CA PRO A 680 11.70 24.90 0.80
C PRO A 680 10.98 24.15 -0.32
N LEU A 681 9.67 24.33 -0.43
CA LEU A 681 8.82 23.73 -1.47
C LEU A 681 9.45 23.77 -2.87
N PRO A 682 10.07 24.87 -3.35
CA PRO A 682 10.76 24.89 -4.65
C PRO A 682 11.85 23.83 -4.84
N ILE A 683 12.58 23.47 -3.78
CA ILE A 683 13.65 22.47 -3.84
C ILE A 683 13.06 21.06 -3.78
N GLN A 684 12.03 20.83 -2.95
CA GLN A 684 11.29 19.55 -2.94
C GLN A 684 10.77 19.22 -4.35
N ARG A 685 10.24 20.23 -5.08
CA ARG A 685 9.76 20.12 -6.47
C ARG A 685 10.83 19.69 -7.46
N LEU A 686 12.03 20.27 -7.35
CA LEU A 686 13.12 19.89 -8.22
C LEU A 686 13.45 18.42 -7.99
N LEU A 687 13.56 18.03 -6.72
CA LEU A 687 14.02 16.71 -6.31
C LEU A 687 13.03 15.59 -6.59
N ASP A 688 11.73 15.83 -6.57
CA ASP A 688 10.72 14.81 -6.88
C ASP A 688 10.58 14.52 -8.38
N LYS A 689 10.89 15.51 -9.22
CA LYS A 689 11.04 15.29 -10.66
C LYS A 689 12.32 14.53 -11.01
N ILE A 690 13.30 14.41 -10.10
CA ILE A 690 14.54 13.68 -10.37
C ILE A 690 14.28 12.17 -10.49
N PRO A 691 13.59 11.48 -9.55
CA PRO A 691 13.21 10.08 -9.74
C PRO A 691 12.50 9.83 -11.06
N GLU A 692 11.53 10.68 -11.44
CA GLU A 692 10.82 10.53 -12.72
C GLU A 692 11.70 10.69 -13.97
N ARG A 693 12.86 11.34 -13.83
CA ARG A 693 13.85 11.53 -14.91
C ARG A 693 14.93 10.46 -14.91
N PHE A 694 15.08 9.71 -13.82
CA PHE A 694 16.15 8.73 -13.63
C PHE A 694 15.60 7.41 -13.10
N GLU A 695 15.48 6.44 -13.99
CA GLU A 695 14.91 5.11 -13.72
C GLU A 695 15.53 4.42 -12.50
N VAL A 696 16.86 4.47 -12.35
CA VAL A 696 17.57 3.87 -11.20
C VAL A 696 17.11 4.46 -9.87
N LEU A 697 16.93 5.78 -9.81
CA LEU A 697 16.50 6.46 -8.58
C LEU A 697 15.02 6.19 -8.28
N ASN A 698 14.19 6.14 -9.33
CA ASN A 698 12.80 5.73 -9.19
C ASN A 698 12.68 4.30 -8.65
N ASN A 699 13.45 3.36 -9.20
CA ASN A 699 13.46 1.97 -8.78
C ASN A 699 13.86 1.81 -7.31
N ILE A 700 14.79 2.62 -6.82
CA ILE A 700 15.20 2.57 -5.42
C ILE A 700 14.15 3.18 -4.48
N ILE A 701 13.58 4.33 -4.85
CA ILE A 701 12.75 5.12 -3.93
C ILE A 701 11.28 4.73 -4.00
N LYS A 702 10.71 4.73 -5.21
CA LYS A 702 9.27 4.54 -5.44
C LYS A 702 8.95 3.15 -6.00
N GLY A 703 9.85 2.50 -6.72
CA GLY A 703 9.60 1.23 -7.42
C GLY A 703 8.70 1.40 -8.66
N ARG A 704 8.75 0.45 -9.60
CA ARG A 704 7.90 0.42 -10.81
C ARG A 704 6.56 -0.29 -10.57
N GLU A 705 6.49 -1.08 -9.51
CA GLU A 705 5.27 -1.76 -9.09
C GLU A 705 5.01 -1.52 -7.60
N VAL A 706 3.80 -1.82 -7.15
CA VAL A 706 3.46 -1.90 -5.73
C VAL A 706 2.72 -3.20 -5.44
N ILE A 707 3.13 -3.92 -4.41
CA ILE A 707 2.42 -5.09 -3.89
C ILE A 707 1.98 -4.78 -2.46
N SER A 708 0.66 -4.72 -2.26
CA SER A 708 0.04 -4.49 -0.96
C SER A 708 -0.82 -5.70 -0.59
N ASN A 709 -0.53 -6.30 0.57
CA ASN A 709 -1.31 -7.42 1.10
C ASN A 709 -1.81 -7.06 2.50
N VAL A 710 -3.14 -7.01 2.66
CA VAL A 710 -3.79 -6.72 3.95
C VAL A 710 -3.92 -7.95 4.86
N GLY A 711 -3.43 -9.10 4.41
CA GLY A 711 -3.38 -10.34 5.17
C GLY A 711 -4.64 -11.19 5.08
N ALA A 712 -4.73 -12.15 5.99
CA ALA A 712 -5.91 -12.99 6.16
C ALA A 712 -6.86 -12.34 7.15
N VAL A 713 -8.14 -12.24 6.76
CA VAL A 713 -9.18 -11.73 7.65
C VAL A 713 -9.60 -12.79 8.66
N VAL A 714 -10.21 -12.33 9.75
CA VAL A 714 -10.81 -13.25 10.74
C VAL A 714 -11.95 -14.04 10.12
N SER A 715 -12.21 -15.25 10.62
CA SER A 715 -13.26 -16.14 10.09
C SER A 715 -14.67 -15.56 10.15
N SER A 716 -14.91 -14.54 10.97
CA SER A 716 -16.19 -13.85 11.07
C SER A 716 -16.31 -12.64 10.15
N SER A 717 -15.24 -12.26 9.44
CA SER A 717 -15.22 -11.09 8.56
C SER A 717 -15.96 -11.38 7.26
N THR A 718 -16.53 -10.33 6.71
CA THR A 718 -17.31 -10.31 5.47
C THR A 718 -16.57 -9.59 4.34
N LEU A 719 -15.34 -9.16 4.58
CA LEU A 719 -14.41 -8.65 3.58
C LEU A 719 -14.06 -9.74 2.56
N THR A 720 -14.14 -9.39 1.28
CA THR A 720 -13.92 -10.36 0.21
C THR A 720 -12.93 -9.89 -0.84
N ARG A 721 -12.90 -8.61 -1.24
CA ARG A 721 -11.95 -8.09 -2.24
C ARG A 721 -11.21 -6.86 -1.70
N PHE A 722 -9.98 -6.68 -2.16
CA PHE A 722 -9.12 -5.54 -1.86
C PHE A 722 -8.36 -5.12 -3.12
N MET A 723 -8.44 -3.84 -3.46
CA MET A 723 -7.66 -3.19 -4.49
C MET A 723 -6.77 -2.13 -3.85
N THR A 724 -5.47 -2.16 -4.14
CA THR A 724 -4.50 -1.20 -3.59
C THR A 724 -4.38 0.08 -4.42
N ALA A 725 -3.74 1.10 -3.85
CA ALA A 725 -3.47 2.38 -4.48
C ALA A 725 -2.19 2.41 -5.32
N LYS A 726 -2.14 3.38 -6.23
CA LYS A 726 -0.98 3.77 -7.03
C LYS A 726 -0.60 5.20 -6.68
N ASP A 727 0.67 5.43 -6.38
CA ASP A 727 1.23 6.77 -6.17
C ASP A 727 1.15 7.64 -7.44
N ASP A 728 1.35 8.94 -7.26
CA ASP A 728 1.23 9.96 -8.30
C ASP A 728 2.29 9.81 -9.42
N ASN A 729 3.23 8.87 -9.25
CA ASN A 729 4.34 8.58 -10.14
C ASN A 729 3.87 8.01 -11.49
N ASN A 730 4.27 8.64 -12.59
CA ASN A 730 3.94 8.16 -13.94
C ASN A 730 4.73 6.90 -14.34
N GLN A 731 5.84 6.59 -13.66
CA GLN A 731 6.62 5.36 -13.92
C GLN A 731 6.05 4.12 -13.22
N LYS A 732 5.04 4.27 -12.38
CA LYS A 732 4.37 3.15 -11.69
C LYS A 732 3.42 2.45 -12.66
N GLN A 733 3.74 1.21 -12.99
CA GLN A 733 3.10 0.46 -14.08
C GLN A 733 2.04 -0.52 -13.61
N LEU A 734 2.25 -1.20 -12.47
CA LEU A 734 1.32 -2.19 -11.94
C LEU A 734 1.11 -1.98 -10.43
N ALA A 735 -0.12 -2.22 -9.97
CA ALA A 735 -0.45 -2.21 -8.55
C ALA A 735 -1.26 -3.47 -8.18
N TRP A 736 -0.72 -4.25 -7.22
CA TRP A 736 -1.26 -5.55 -6.81
C TRP A 736 -1.87 -5.43 -5.40
N GLY A 737 -3.19 -5.59 -5.30
CA GLY A 737 -3.91 -5.71 -4.04
C GLY A 737 -4.17 -7.18 -3.71
N ILE A 738 -3.87 -7.60 -2.48
CA ILE A 738 -4.04 -8.99 -2.05
C ILE A 738 -4.78 -9.05 -0.71
N ILE A 739 -5.75 -9.95 -0.61
CA ILE A 739 -6.48 -10.28 0.62
C ILE A 739 -6.73 -11.79 0.66
N THR A 740 -6.68 -12.38 1.86
CA THR A 740 -7.20 -13.75 2.06
C THR A 740 -8.51 -13.66 2.84
N ASP A 741 -9.60 -14.09 2.20
CA ASP A 741 -10.95 -13.97 2.77
C ASP A 741 -11.21 -15.00 3.89
N ALA A 742 -12.36 -14.88 4.55
CA ALA A 742 -12.76 -15.75 5.67
C ALA A 742 -12.92 -17.24 5.26
N LYS A 743 -13.04 -17.52 3.96
CA LYS A 743 -13.10 -18.89 3.40
C LYS A 743 -11.71 -19.44 3.07
N ASN A 744 -10.64 -18.73 3.43
CA ASN A 744 -9.26 -19.01 3.08
C ASN A 744 -9.05 -19.04 1.55
N VAL A 745 -9.68 -18.13 0.82
CA VAL A 745 -9.41 -17.90 -0.59
C VAL A 745 -8.54 -16.65 -0.72
N LEU A 746 -7.37 -16.79 -1.37
CA LEU A 746 -6.50 -15.66 -1.65
C LEU A 746 -6.96 -14.99 -2.93
N ARG A 747 -7.39 -13.73 -2.82
CA ARG A 747 -7.82 -12.90 -3.94
C ARG A 747 -6.76 -11.88 -4.29
N ILE A 748 -6.49 -11.76 -5.59
CA ILE A 748 -5.55 -10.79 -6.15
C ILE A 748 -6.33 -9.85 -7.06
N HIS A 749 -6.15 -8.55 -6.85
CA HIS A 749 -6.54 -7.50 -7.78
C HIS A 749 -5.28 -6.92 -8.42
N LEU A 750 -5.25 -6.84 -9.75
CA LEU A 750 -4.20 -6.18 -10.51
C LEU A 750 -4.77 -4.91 -11.14
N ARG A 751 -4.13 -3.76 -10.92
CA ARG A 751 -4.36 -2.53 -11.70
C ARG A 751 -3.20 -2.35 -12.67
N ASP A 752 -3.52 -2.07 -13.92
CA ASP A 752 -2.56 -1.88 -14.99
C ASP A 752 -2.61 -0.45 -15.54
N PHE A 753 -1.44 0.17 -15.57
CA PHE A 753 -1.19 1.54 -16.01
C PHE A 753 -0.07 1.59 -17.06
N ARG A 754 0.33 0.43 -17.60
CA ARG A 754 1.39 0.36 -18.61
C ARG A 754 0.99 1.19 -19.85
N PRO A 755 1.95 1.69 -20.64
CA PRO A 755 1.67 2.65 -21.73
C PRO A 755 0.58 2.20 -22.72
N HIS A 756 0.46 0.90 -22.97
CA HIS A 756 -0.55 0.34 -23.85
C HIS A 756 -2.00 0.63 -23.39
N VAL A 757 -2.24 0.83 -22.09
CA VAL A 757 -3.57 1.12 -21.55
C VAL A 757 -4.07 2.44 -22.11
N GLU A 758 -3.27 3.51 -22.03
CA GLU A 758 -3.62 4.83 -22.57
C GLU A 758 -3.87 4.77 -24.08
N THR A 759 -2.99 4.10 -24.83
CA THR A 759 -3.12 3.97 -26.30
C THR A 759 -4.37 3.19 -26.70
N LEU A 760 -4.72 2.14 -25.95
CA LEU A 760 -5.93 1.34 -26.19
C LEU A 760 -7.20 2.09 -25.80
N TYR A 761 -7.17 2.88 -24.73
CA TYR A 761 -8.29 3.76 -24.38
C TYR A 761 -8.55 4.79 -25.49
N GLY A 762 -7.49 5.46 -25.97
CA GLY A 762 -7.59 6.46 -27.05
C GLY A 762 -8.09 5.91 -28.39
N SER A 763 -7.89 4.61 -28.64
CA SER A 763 -8.40 3.90 -29.83
C SER A 763 -9.75 3.21 -29.63
N GLY A 764 -10.40 3.40 -28.47
CA GLY A 764 -11.69 2.77 -28.15
C GLY A 764 -11.61 1.27 -27.88
N ARG A 765 -10.41 0.71 -27.67
CA ARG A 765 -10.12 -0.71 -27.42
C ARG A 765 -9.85 -1.02 -25.95
N LYS A 766 -10.64 -0.43 -25.05
CA LYS A 766 -10.60 -0.74 -23.59
C LYS A 766 -10.78 -2.23 -23.31
N ASP A 767 -11.58 -2.92 -24.14
CA ASP A 767 -11.77 -4.37 -24.09
C ASP A 767 -10.45 -5.15 -24.20
N LEU A 768 -9.55 -4.72 -25.08
CA LEU A 768 -8.25 -5.36 -25.28
C LEU A 768 -7.28 -5.06 -24.13
N ALA A 769 -7.34 -3.85 -23.56
CA ALA A 769 -6.56 -3.51 -22.37
C ALA A 769 -6.96 -4.39 -21.17
N LEU A 770 -8.27 -4.57 -20.95
CA LEU A 770 -8.80 -5.48 -19.94
C LEU A 770 -8.36 -6.93 -20.19
N LEU A 771 -8.40 -7.38 -21.45
CA LEU A 771 -7.95 -8.73 -21.81
C LEU A 771 -6.46 -8.93 -21.50
N ILE A 772 -5.60 -7.96 -21.81
CA ILE A 772 -4.16 -8.02 -21.50
C ILE A 772 -3.93 -8.13 -19.98
N ALA A 773 -4.61 -7.30 -19.19
CA ALA A 773 -4.48 -7.33 -17.73
C ALA A 773 -4.96 -8.66 -17.13
N GLN A 774 -6.10 -9.19 -17.61
CA GLN A 774 -6.64 -10.46 -17.12
C GLN A 774 -5.78 -11.66 -17.53
N ASP A 775 -5.29 -11.69 -18.77
CA ASP A 775 -4.39 -12.74 -19.27
C ASP A 775 -3.10 -12.79 -18.45
N TYR A 776 -2.53 -11.63 -18.15
CA TYR A 776 -1.34 -11.50 -17.31
C TYR A 776 -1.56 -12.06 -15.90
N LEU A 777 -2.67 -11.68 -15.25
CA LEU A 777 -2.99 -12.14 -13.90
C LEU A 777 -3.32 -13.63 -13.84
N ASP A 778 -4.06 -14.15 -14.82
CA ASP A 778 -4.38 -15.58 -14.90
C ASP A 778 -3.10 -16.41 -15.08
N ALA A 779 -2.21 -15.98 -15.99
CA ALA A 779 -0.92 -16.62 -16.19
C ALA A 779 -0.04 -16.56 -14.93
N TYR A 780 -0.06 -15.46 -14.19
CA TYR A 780 0.61 -15.34 -12.88
C TYR A 780 0.06 -16.36 -11.88
N ALA A 781 -1.26 -16.43 -11.69
CA ALA A 781 -1.87 -17.31 -10.69
C ALA A 781 -1.61 -18.80 -11.01
N GLU A 782 -1.77 -19.20 -12.26
CA GLU A 782 -1.53 -20.58 -12.70
C GLU A 782 -0.05 -20.96 -12.61
N GLY A 783 0.81 -20.05 -13.03
CA GLY A 783 2.25 -20.21 -12.94
C GLY A 783 2.74 -20.29 -11.50
N PHE A 784 2.18 -19.48 -10.60
CA PHE A 784 2.50 -19.50 -9.19
C PHE A 784 2.13 -20.85 -8.58
N ASN A 785 0.93 -21.35 -8.88
CA ASN A 785 0.49 -22.66 -8.45
C ASN A 785 1.41 -23.80 -8.97
N ARG A 786 1.88 -23.71 -10.23
CA ARG A 786 2.88 -24.65 -10.77
C ARG A 786 4.18 -24.59 -9.96
N TYR A 787 4.71 -23.39 -9.76
CA TYR A 787 5.93 -23.17 -8.99
C TYR A 787 5.84 -23.71 -7.55
N ILE A 788 4.72 -23.48 -6.86
CA ILE A 788 4.50 -24.00 -5.50
C ILE A 788 4.44 -25.53 -5.48
N ARG A 789 3.81 -26.17 -6.47
CA ARG A 789 3.83 -27.64 -6.60
C ARG A 789 5.22 -28.17 -6.85
N ASP A 790 5.98 -27.55 -7.74
CA ASP A 790 7.35 -27.93 -8.05
C ASP A 790 8.28 -27.78 -6.84
N LEU A 791 8.18 -26.67 -6.10
CA LEU A 791 8.89 -26.48 -4.83
C LEU A 791 8.50 -27.54 -3.78
N SER A 792 7.22 -27.92 -3.72
CA SER A 792 6.73 -28.95 -2.80
C SER A 792 7.29 -30.33 -3.15
N ARG A 793 7.38 -30.66 -4.44
CA ARG A 793 8.03 -31.90 -4.93
C ARG A 793 9.51 -31.90 -4.59
N ILE A 794 10.22 -30.81 -4.91
CA ILE A 794 11.64 -30.66 -4.57
C ILE A 794 11.82 -30.78 -3.05
N THR A 795 10.95 -30.19 -2.24
CA THR A 795 11.11 -30.14 -0.79
C THR A 795 10.67 -31.43 -0.09
N SER A 796 9.81 -32.26 -0.66
CA SER A 796 9.35 -33.51 -0.02
C SER A 796 10.23 -34.72 -0.36
N THR A 797 10.85 -34.76 -1.54
CA THR A 797 11.61 -35.94 -2.00
C THR A 797 12.86 -36.20 -1.15
N SER A 798 12.92 -37.34 -0.46
CA SER A 798 14.05 -37.75 0.38
C SER A 798 14.33 -39.26 0.29
N ARG A 799 15.48 -39.73 0.78
CA ARG A 799 15.79 -41.18 0.86
C ARG A 799 14.81 -41.96 1.75
N LYS A 800 14.10 -41.31 2.68
CA LYS A 800 13.15 -41.99 3.60
C LYS A 800 11.76 -42.19 3.01
N THR A 801 11.42 -41.51 1.91
CA THR A 801 10.14 -41.68 1.20
C THR A 801 10.19 -42.79 0.14
N MET A 802 11.18 -43.70 0.22
CA MET A 802 11.33 -44.85 -0.68
C MET A 802 10.35 -45.98 -0.33
N PRO A 803 9.62 -46.57 -1.29
CA PRO A 803 9.11 -47.93 -1.14
C PRO A 803 10.31 -48.87 -0.96
N LYS A 804 10.32 -49.69 0.10
CA LYS A 804 11.36 -50.72 0.26
C LYS A 804 11.35 -51.65 -0.96
N PRO A 805 12.51 -52.01 -1.53
CA PRO A 805 12.55 -53.02 -2.58
C PRO A 805 11.88 -54.29 -2.07
N GLN A 806 10.87 -54.79 -2.79
CA GLN A 806 10.30 -56.10 -2.52
C GLN A 806 11.44 -57.12 -2.57
N PRO A 807 11.59 -57.99 -1.56
CA PRO A 807 12.63 -58.99 -1.57
C PRO A 807 12.39 -59.90 -2.77
N THR A 808 13.33 -59.91 -3.70
CA THR A 808 13.39 -60.89 -4.80
C THR A 808 13.29 -62.28 -4.20
N GLN A 809 12.17 -62.98 -4.44
CA GLN A 809 12.06 -64.41 -4.20
C GLN A 809 13.18 -65.10 -4.99
N ARG A 810 14.22 -65.54 -4.28
CA ARG A 810 15.20 -66.49 -4.81
C ARG A 810 14.45 -67.76 -5.16
N LYS A 811 14.26 -68.00 -6.47
CA LYS A 811 13.88 -69.31 -7.01
C LYS A 811 14.84 -70.37 -6.47
N GLY A 812 14.26 -71.46 -5.97
CA GLY A 812 14.98 -72.54 -5.29
C GLY A 812 16.08 -73.16 -6.13
N LYS A 813 17.14 -73.58 -5.45
CA LYS A 813 18.05 -74.62 -5.95
C LYS A 813 17.30 -75.96 -5.95
N PRO A 814 17.38 -76.78 -7.01
CA PRO A 814 16.95 -78.16 -6.93
C PRO A 814 18.00 -78.98 -6.16
N THR A 815 17.51 -79.85 -5.29
CA THR A 815 18.27 -80.90 -4.61
C THR A 815 18.68 -81.99 -5.61
N SER A 816 19.96 -82.38 -5.56
CA SER A 816 20.45 -83.72 -5.88
C SER A 816 21.25 -84.20 -4.69
#